data_AF-E3M936-F1
#
_entry.id   AF-E3M936-F1
#
_cell.length_a   1.000
_cell.length_b   1.000
_cell.length_c   1.000
_cell.angle_alpha   90.00
_cell.angle_beta   90.00
_cell.angle_gamma   90.00
#
_symmetry.space_group_name_H-M   'P 1'
#
loop_
_entity.id
_entity.type
_entity.pdbx_description
1 polymer ?
#
loop_
_entity_poly.entity_id
_entity_poly.type
_entity_poly.pdbx_seq_one_letter_code
_entity_poly.pdbx_strand_id
1 'polypeptide(L)'
;MKLLSLLTLLLPPAVIVYTTTASAKPVSTTSPIEVLYIDRKHYVSEFNKIREEYHKRHQISNMHPLTWSEDLVRVLEPLAWDRPWPEARQTWRYIVVPDNSSIYNWAKEELDEILKKGSRGISEEYENHKKTYVKTLELLHPLQRYVGCGLKRDGGKYVIVCLLGPFGDFKVDINQDMTKEYNSKCYDYYQYTNGYCQSNHPAIHFTESINDIREKFAKEYNVPDMHKLTWNTDLLKILESLDVSVNDTSLKNHQRYWILRETGYQHTLNTLRNKIKWEYIGNEEKEEIFASGLSSTLGDLEIVIPLQKIFACAPKLMNDQWKTVCLIGPSSEPTMFETNPEIVTKNVLGSACSRHYKHEDGLCVPENPKKHEKVNGLRAKLAKKFNVPNMHELDFTSDLILYMGNWNINDESRKKERTRYLAVPIYDFENMLDTLETRVQQDYFSKSPEEKKAILASGANTTLGVLELIMPLQTMYECGVKDVNGVFKMVCLIEPSMKPKMFATDITSVTTSVPGSDCMPRFTNDHGFCKRENFTEDEKWYLNDFNLLRKKYADRYQIPNMHELIWKDPFATYAESQKKSKKPLSCSGKSWRYVSIDYAGFIVQLEEKIDKYLTEMNHYKFIDFLKNGYKSESVGYLELLNPLQTHIGCTGRYQGFFCLLGDEGVFRMWDLNMDSGEAGSNCQRGYENRHGLCSLSE
;
A
#
# COMPACT_ATOMS: atom_id res chain seq x y z
N MET A 1 73.85 1.02 13.62
CA MET A 1 73.83 1.86 14.84
C MET A 1 72.65 2.81 14.75
N LYS A 2 71.73 2.76 15.73
CA LYS A 2 70.96 3.86 16.38
C LYS A 2 70.23 4.89 15.47
N LEU A 3 69.02 5.39 15.71
CA LEU A 3 68.02 5.29 16.78
C LEU A 3 66.72 5.92 16.24
N LEU A 4 65.58 5.44 16.75
CA LEU A 4 64.28 6.08 16.97
C LEU A 4 64.08 7.59 16.65
N SER A 5 62.92 7.92 16.06
CA SER A 5 62.17 9.14 16.38
C SER A 5 60.74 8.75 16.80
N LEU A 6 60.30 9.31 17.92
CA LEU A 6 59.21 8.87 18.79
C LEU A 6 57.92 9.69 18.60
N LEU A 7 56.82 9.05 18.98
CA LEU A 7 55.45 9.53 19.20
C LEU A 7 55.30 10.66 20.26
N THR A 8 54.27 11.49 20.02
CA THR A 8 53.25 12.09 20.94
C THR A 8 53.63 12.89 22.20
N LEU A 9 52.97 14.05 22.39
CA LEU A 9 52.18 14.34 23.60
C LEU A 9 51.18 15.51 23.42
N LEU A 10 49.93 15.25 23.83
CA LEU A 10 48.80 16.15 24.01
C LEU A 10 48.90 16.90 25.35
N LEU A 11 48.45 18.17 25.40
CA LEU A 11 47.44 18.76 26.32
C LEU A 11 47.42 20.32 26.23
N PRO A 12 46.31 21.01 26.62
CA PRO A 12 45.89 22.33 26.12
C PRO A 12 46.20 23.50 27.08
N PRO A 13 45.80 24.75 26.74
CA PRO A 13 45.17 25.58 27.76
C PRO A 13 43.99 26.47 27.32
N ALA A 14 43.07 26.62 28.28
CA ALA A 14 42.33 27.82 28.70
C ALA A 14 41.20 28.42 27.82
N VAL A 15 39.97 28.18 28.27
CA VAL A 15 38.80 29.02 28.04
C VAL A 15 38.79 30.13 29.11
N ILE A 16 38.82 31.39 28.68
CA ILE A 16 38.64 32.56 29.54
C ILE A 16 37.14 32.87 29.63
N VAL A 17 36.63 32.94 30.86
CA VAL A 17 35.30 33.43 31.20
C VAL A 17 35.36 34.95 31.33
N TYR A 18 34.54 35.67 30.58
CA TYR A 18 34.12 37.03 30.93
C TYR A 18 32.62 37.04 31.18
N THR A 19 32.26 37.25 32.45
CA THR A 19 30.93 37.64 32.88
C THR A 19 30.78 39.16 32.76
N THR A 20 29.83 39.64 31.96
CA THR A 20 29.20 40.95 32.19
C THR A 20 27.70 40.84 31.94
N THR A 21 26.95 40.96 33.03
CA THR A 21 25.50 41.17 33.06
C THR A 21 25.16 42.59 32.60
N ALA A 22 24.29 42.73 31.61
CA ALA A 22 23.49 43.94 31.41
C ALA A 22 22.16 43.59 30.76
N SER A 23 21.08 43.85 31.50
CA SER A 23 19.68 43.70 31.12
C SER A 23 19.34 44.58 29.91
N ALA A 24 18.90 43.96 28.81
CA ALA A 24 18.06 44.61 27.80
C ALA A 24 16.80 43.74 27.60
N LYS A 25 15.64 44.40 27.72
CA LYS A 25 14.30 43.82 27.56
C LYS A 25 14.21 42.97 26.28
N PRO A 26 13.50 41.82 26.28
CA PRO A 26 13.26 41.07 25.07
C PRO A 26 12.41 41.94 24.12
N VAL A 27 13.00 42.26 22.97
CA VAL A 27 12.29 42.83 21.83
C VAL A 27 11.25 41.80 21.40
N SER A 28 10.03 42.31 21.25
CA SER A 28 8.84 41.63 20.77
C SER A 28 9.13 40.63 19.66
N THR A 29 8.65 39.41 19.86
CA THR A 29 8.46 38.33 18.90
C THR A 29 8.09 38.85 17.51
N THR A 30 8.96 38.62 16.51
CA THR A 30 8.48 38.44 15.14
C THR A 30 7.83 37.06 15.06
N SER A 31 6.56 37.07 14.66
CA SER A 31 5.70 35.92 14.37
C SER A 31 6.45 34.75 13.70
N PRO A 32 6.05 33.48 13.96
CA PRO A 32 6.44 32.37 13.12
C PRO A 32 6.07 32.70 11.66
N ILE A 33 6.97 32.41 10.73
CA ILE A 33 6.66 32.43 9.29
C ILE A 33 5.61 31.34 9.09
N GLU A 34 4.34 31.73 8.91
CA GLU A 34 3.31 30.83 8.41
C GLU A 34 3.79 30.27 7.07
N VAL A 35 4.04 28.96 7.03
CA VAL A 35 4.29 28.25 5.78
C VAL A 35 2.99 28.31 4.99
N LEU A 36 2.98 29.06 3.89
CA LEU A 36 1.81 29.20 3.02
C LEU A 36 1.42 27.81 2.49
N TYR A 37 0.32 27.26 3.01
CA TYR A 37 -0.14 25.91 2.68
C TYR A 37 -1.12 25.94 1.50
N ILE A 38 -0.84 25.17 0.45
CA ILE A 38 -1.72 25.04 -0.71
C ILE A 38 -2.72 23.90 -0.46
N ASP A 39 -3.99 24.25 -0.24
CA ASP A 39 -5.07 23.26 -0.15
C ASP A 39 -5.51 22.82 -1.55
N ARG A 40 -5.05 21.63 -1.96
CA ARG A 40 -5.34 21.01 -3.26
C ARG A 40 -6.84 20.98 -3.58
N LYS A 41 -7.68 20.64 -2.59
CA LYS A 41 -9.13 20.51 -2.80
C LYS A 41 -9.78 21.88 -2.94
N HIS A 42 -9.32 22.86 -2.16
CA HIS A 42 -9.81 24.23 -2.24
C HIS A 42 -9.55 24.83 -3.63
N TYR A 43 -8.32 24.75 -4.15
CA TYR A 43 -7.95 25.34 -5.45
C TYR A 43 -8.76 24.76 -6.61
N VAL A 44 -8.86 23.43 -6.67
CA VAL A 44 -9.64 22.74 -7.71
C VAL A 44 -11.11 23.15 -7.63
N SER A 45 -11.67 23.21 -6.42
CA SER A 45 -13.06 23.61 -6.19
C SER A 45 -13.32 25.04 -6.67
N GLU A 46 -12.49 26.01 -6.24
CA GLU A 46 -12.67 27.43 -6.59
C GLU A 46 -12.49 27.69 -8.09
N PHE A 47 -11.49 27.09 -8.74
CA PHE A 47 -11.33 27.21 -10.19
C PHE A 47 -12.47 26.58 -10.97
N ASN A 48 -12.98 25.42 -10.52
CA ASN A 48 -14.11 24.78 -11.18
C ASN A 48 -15.42 25.57 -11.01
N LYS A 49 -15.63 26.25 -9.87
CA LYS A 49 -16.76 27.18 -9.70
C LYS A 49 -16.72 28.33 -10.72
N ILE A 50 -15.56 28.94 -10.93
CA ILE A 50 -15.37 29.98 -11.96
C ILE A 50 -15.69 29.41 -13.34
N ARG A 51 -15.10 28.26 -13.68
CA ARG A 51 -15.35 27.59 -14.96
C ARG A 51 -16.83 27.33 -15.17
N GLU A 52 -17.52 26.81 -14.16
CA GLU A 52 -18.96 26.53 -14.14
C GLU A 52 -19.80 27.79 -14.39
N GLU A 53 -19.52 28.88 -13.68
CA GLU A 53 -20.29 30.12 -13.82
C GLU A 53 -20.13 30.76 -15.20
N TYR A 54 -18.88 30.90 -15.65
CA TYR A 54 -18.58 31.65 -16.86
C TYR A 54 -18.93 30.86 -18.12
N HIS A 55 -18.88 29.53 -18.13
CA HIS A 55 -19.41 28.78 -19.26
C HIS A 55 -20.93 28.96 -19.39
N LYS A 56 -21.69 29.01 -18.28
CA LYS A 56 -23.15 29.22 -18.33
C LYS A 56 -23.48 30.62 -18.80
N ARG A 57 -22.76 31.62 -18.28
CA ARG A 57 -22.98 33.04 -18.60
C ARG A 57 -22.63 33.38 -20.05
N HIS A 58 -21.54 32.81 -20.56
CA HIS A 58 -20.99 33.15 -21.88
C HIS A 58 -21.12 32.04 -22.93
N GLN A 59 -21.82 30.96 -22.60
CA GLN A 59 -22.07 29.81 -23.49
C GLN A 59 -20.78 29.21 -24.08
N ILE A 60 -19.72 29.13 -23.26
CA ILE A 60 -18.44 28.56 -23.67
C ILE A 60 -18.62 27.05 -23.82
N SER A 61 -18.58 26.56 -25.05
CA SER A 61 -18.70 25.13 -25.34
C SER A 61 -17.45 24.36 -24.91
N ASN A 62 -17.60 23.04 -24.75
CA ASN A 62 -16.51 22.11 -24.48
C ASN A 62 -15.70 22.36 -23.19
N MET A 63 -16.33 22.98 -22.17
CA MET A 63 -15.68 23.31 -20.90
C MET A 63 -15.53 22.09 -19.99
N HIS A 64 -14.29 21.71 -19.67
CA HIS A 64 -13.97 20.58 -18.79
C HIS A 64 -13.64 21.02 -17.36
N PRO A 65 -13.92 20.21 -16.32
CA PRO A 65 -13.43 20.46 -14.98
C PRO A 65 -11.93 20.18 -14.88
N LEU A 66 -11.26 20.98 -14.08
CA LEU A 66 -9.89 20.77 -13.66
C LEU A 66 -9.85 19.69 -12.57
N THR A 67 -8.83 18.84 -12.63
CA THR A 67 -8.46 17.86 -11.60
C THR A 67 -7.04 18.15 -11.12
N TRP A 68 -6.77 17.88 -9.85
CA TRP A 68 -5.41 18.06 -9.32
C TRP A 68 -4.42 17.10 -10.00
N SER A 69 -3.25 17.58 -10.38
CA SER A 69 -2.18 16.80 -11.01
C SER A 69 -0.86 16.98 -10.25
N GLU A 70 -0.41 15.89 -9.63
CA GLU A 70 0.93 15.83 -9.00
C GLU A 70 2.05 15.90 -10.05
N ASP A 71 1.79 15.51 -11.30
CA ASP A 71 2.74 15.68 -12.40
C ASP A 71 3.00 17.17 -12.69
N LEU A 72 1.93 17.98 -12.75
CA LEU A 72 2.09 19.43 -12.93
C LEU A 72 2.78 20.08 -11.73
N VAL A 73 2.60 19.57 -10.51
CA VAL A 73 3.37 20.01 -9.33
C VAL A 73 4.85 19.68 -9.51
N ARG A 74 5.19 18.44 -9.90
CA ARG A 74 6.58 18.03 -10.17
C ARG A 74 7.22 18.80 -11.31
N VAL A 75 6.46 19.17 -12.34
CA VAL A 75 6.94 20.06 -13.41
C VAL A 75 7.21 21.46 -12.85
N LEU A 76 6.30 21.97 -12.02
CA LEU A 76 6.42 23.30 -11.44
C LEU A 76 7.62 23.43 -10.50
N GLU A 77 7.84 22.47 -9.60
CA GLU A 77 8.86 22.50 -8.54
C GLU A 77 10.25 23.01 -9.00
N PRO A 78 10.90 22.43 -10.03
CA PRO A 78 12.23 22.85 -10.46
C PRO A 78 12.26 24.17 -11.25
N LEU A 79 11.12 24.72 -11.69
CA LEU A 79 11.10 25.92 -12.52
C LEU A 79 11.51 27.17 -11.72
N ALA A 80 12.55 27.87 -12.19
CA ALA A 80 12.95 29.14 -11.61
C ALA A 80 12.01 30.27 -12.06
N TRP A 81 11.44 31.02 -11.12
CA TRP A 81 10.45 32.08 -11.39
C TRP A 81 11.02 33.28 -12.13
N ASP A 82 12.31 33.56 -11.89
CA ASP A 82 13.07 34.66 -12.49
C ASP A 82 13.54 34.36 -13.93
N ARG A 83 13.19 33.20 -14.48
CA ARG A 83 13.56 32.77 -15.83
C ARG A 83 12.35 32.61 -16.73
N PRO A 84 12.46 32.90 -18.03
CA PRO A 84 11.41 32.56 -18.99
C PRO A 84 11.11 31.06 -18.97
N TRP A 85 9.83 30.70 -19.11
CA TRP A 85 9.38 29.31 -19.27
C TRP A 85 9.01 29.08 -20.74
N PRO A 86 9.96 28.64 -21.59
CA PRO A 86 9.71 28.47 -23.02
C PRO A 86 8.76 27.30 -23.32
N GLU A 87 8.72 26.28 -22.47
CA GLU A 87 7.77 25.14 -22.54
C GLU A 87 6.35 25.56 -22.16
N ALA A 88 6.23 26.62 -21.34
CA ALA A 88 4.94 27.26 -21.10
C ALA A 88 4.41 27.79 -22.43
N ARG A 89 3.15 27.46 -22.72
CA ARG A 89 2.41 27.72 -23.95
C ARG A 89 2.73 26.78 -25.14
N GLN A 90 3.54 25.76 -24.91
CA GLN A 90 3.72 24.64 -25.85
C GLN A 90 3.05 23.37 -25.31
N THR A 91 3.28 23.05 -24.04
CA THR A 91 2.81 21.79 -23.42
C THR A 91 1.92 22.00 -22.19
N TRP A 92 1.94 23.19 -21.60
CA TRP A 92 1.11 23.58 -20.45
C TRP A 92 1.04 25.11 -20.36
N ARG A 93 0.07 25.64 -19.62
CA ARG A 93 -0.09 27.07 -19.32
C ARG A 93 0.01 27.29 -17.82
N TYR A 94 -0.03 28.53 -17.36
CA TYR A 94 0.03 28.81 -15.94
C TYR A 94 -0.77 30.05 -15.58
N ILE A 95 -1.12 30.18 -14.31
CA ILE A 95 -1.76 31.35 -13.72
C ILE A 95 -1.08 31.67 -12.39
N VAL A 96 -0.95 32.96 -12.08
CA VAL A 96 -0.45 33.43 -10.78
C VAL A 96 -1.65 33.80 -9.92
N VAL A 97 -1.72 33.20 -8.74
CA VAL A 97 -2.80 33.40 -7.77
C VAL A 97 -2.31 34.36 -6.68
N PRO A 98 -3.01 35.49 -6.44
CA PRO A 98 -2.52 36.53 -5.55
C PRO A 98 -2.66 36.18 -4.06
N ASP A 99 -3.71 35.42 -3.68
CA ASP A 99 -3.96 35.02 -2.30
C ASP A 99 -4.75 33.69 -2.22
N ASN A 100 -4.55 32.96 -1.12
CA ASN A 100 -5.12 31.65 -0.82
C ASN A 100 -6.60 31.72 -0.39
N SER A 101 -7.06 32.84 0.18
CA SER A 101 -8.35 32.91 0.89
C SER A 101 -9.54 33.34 0.01
N SER A 102 -9.29 33.92 -1.17
CA SER A 102 -10.31 34.58 -2.00
C SER A 102 -10.12 34.34 -3.50
N ILE A 103 -9.73 33.12 -3.89
CA ILE A 103 -9.44 32.74 -5.28
C ILE A 103 -10.63 33.03 -6.20
N TYR A 104 -11.83 32.58 -5.83
CA TYR A 104 -13.03 32.80 -6.64
C TYR A 104 -13.37 34.28 -6.79
N ASN A 105 -13.38 35.06 -5.71
CA ASN A 105 -13.74 36.48 -5.77
C ASN A 105 -12.77 37.28 -6.65
N TRP A 106 -11.46 37.06 -6.46
CA TRP A 106 -10.43 37.68 -7.30
C TRP A 106 -10.60 37.33 -8.78
N ALA A 107 -10.74 36.03 -9.08
CA ALA A 107 -10.87 35.58 -10.45
C ALA A 107 -12.13 36.14 -11.10
N LYS A 108 -13.24 36.19 -10.37
CA LYS A 108 -14.52 36.72 -10.82
C LYS A 108 -14.44 38.23 -11.10
N GLU A 109 -13.86 39.02 -10.18
CA GLU A 109 -13.71 40.46 -10.37
C GLU A 109 -12.90 40.78 -11.63
N GLU A 110 -11.75 40.13 -11.80
CA GLU A 110 -10.88 40.37 -12.96
C GLU A 110 -11.53 39.90 -14.28
N LEU A 111 -12.18 38.73 -14.28
CA LEU A 111 -12.90 38.23 -15.46
C LEU A 111 -14.08 39.12 -15.85
N ASP A 112 -14.88 39.58 -14.88
CA ASP A 112 -16.01 40.49 -15.13
C ASP A 112 -15.52 41.81 -15.76
N GLU A 113 -14.39 42.36 -15.31
CA GLU A 113 -13.79 43.58 -15.90
C GLU A 113 -13.29 43.37 -17.33
N ILE A 114 -12.59 42.26 -17.59
CA ILE A 114 -12.08 41.93 -18.93
C ILE A 114 -13.25 41.72 -19.90
N LEU A 115 -14.23 40.89 -19.50
CA LEU A 115 -15.34 40.50 -20.35
C LEU A 115 -16.35 41.63 -20.59
N LYS A 116 -16.46 42.61 -19.67
CA LYS A 116 -17.27 43.83 -19.88
C LYS A 116 -16.82 44.64 -21.11
N LYS A 117 -15.55 44.54 -21.51
CA LYS A 117 -15.02 45.20 -22.72
C LYS A 117 -15.27 44.40 -24.01
N GLY A 118 -15.91 43.22 -23.91
CA GLY A 118 -16.20 42.34 -25.05
C GLY A 118 -14.94 41.82 -25.75
N SER A 119 -15.05 41.58 -27.06
CA SER A 119 -13.95 41.08 -27.92
C SER A 119 -12.69 41.94 -27.85
N ARG A 120 -12.84 43.25 -27.65
CA ARG A 120 -11.74 44.20 -27.48
C ARG A 120 -10.94 43.92 -26.22
N GLY A 121 -11.60 43.64 -25.09
CA GLY A 121 -10.92 43.33 -23.82
C GLY A 121 -10.09 42.06 -23.89
N ILE A 122 -10.64 41.00 -24.48
CA ILE A 122 -9.94 39.71 -24.66
C ILE A 122 -8.72 39.88 -25.56
N SER A 123 -8.88 40.61 -26.68
CA SER A 123 -7.80 40.86 -27.63
C SER A 123 -6.69 41.72 -27.03
N GLU A 124 -7.05 42.75 -26.25
CA GLU A 124 -6.11 43.59 -25.51
C GLU A 124 -5.27 42.77 -24.53
N GLU A 125 -5.92 41.92 -23.71
CA GLU A 125 -5.20 41.06 -22.76
C GLU A 125 -4.31 40.04 -23.47
N TYR A 126 -4.80 39.42 -24.55
CA TYR A 126 -4.03 38.46 -25.32
C TYR A 126 -2.76 39.07 -25.95
N GLU A 127 -2.85 40.26 -26.56
CA GLU A 127 -1.68 40.91 -27.15
C GLU A 127 -0.71 41.43 -26.07
N ASN A 128 -1.21 41.98 -24.97
CA ASN A 128 -0.39 42.45 -23.86
C ASN A 128 0.36 41.30 -23.15
N HIS A 129 -0.26 40.12 -23.09
CA HIS A 129 0.26 38.94 -22.39
C HIS A 129 0.77 37.84 -23.32
N LYS A 130 1.00 38.13 -24.60
CA LYS A 130 1.48 37.18 -25.61
C LYS A 130 2.75 36.43 -25.19
N LYS A 131 3.59 37.08 -24.38
CA LYS A 131 4.86 36.55 -23.89
C LYS A 131 4.78 35.92 -22.48
N THR A 132 3.62 35.93 -21.82
CA THR A 132 3.41 35.40 -20.46
C THR A 132 2.04 34.67 -20.37
N TYR A 133 1.45 34.58 -19.19
CA TYR A 133 0.09 34.07 -18.98
C TYR A 133 -0.95 35.17 -19.20
N VAL A 134 -2.12 34.80 -19.73
CA VAL A 134 -3.23 35.71 -20.06
C VAL A 134 -4.15 35.90 -18.83
N LYS A 135 -3.54 36.16 -17.66
CA LYS A 135 -4.25 36.40 -16.38
C LYS A 135 -5.34 35.34 -16.07
N THR A 136 -6.49 35.74 -15.55
CA THR A 136 -7.62 34.86 -15.22
C THR A 136 -8.34 34.26 -16.44
N LEU A 137 -8.10 34.76 -17.67
CA LEU A 137 -8.62 34.11 -18.88
C LEU A 137 -8.08 32.69 -19.07
N GLU A 138 -6.95 32.36 -18.46
CA GLU A 138 -6.40 31.01 -18.39
C GLU A 138 -7.39 30.00 -17.80
N LEU A 139 -8.22 30.43 -16.84
CA LEU A 139 -9.27 29.62 -16.24
C LEU A 139 -10.44 29.38 -17.19
N LEU A 140 -10.61 30.16 -18.25
CA LEU A 140 -11.69 29.99 -19.23
C LEU A 140 -11.30 29.12 -20.42
N HIS A 141 -10.10 28.53 -20.40
CA HIS A 141 -9.68 27.63 -21.47
C HIS A 141 -10.45 26.29 -21.39
N PRO A 142 -11.36 26.01 -22.35
CA PRO A 142 -12.32 24.92 -22.22
C PRO A 142 -11.66 23.54 -22.20
N LEU A 143 -10.50 23.41 -22.85
CA LEU A 143 -9.80 22.14 -23.00
C LEU A 143 -8.80 21.84 -21.87
N GLN A 144 -8.55 22.76 -20.94
CA GLN A 144 -7.71 22.45 -19.77
C GLN A 144 -8.44 21.49 -18.85
N ARG A 145 -7.71 20.50 -18.31
CA ARG A 145 -8.26 19.40 -17.49
C ARG A 145 -7.49 19.17 -16.20
N TYR A 146 -6.27 19.69 -16.11
CA TYR A 146 -5.37 19.45 -14.99
C TYR A 146 -4.88 20.76 -14.41
N VAL A 147 -4.71 20.78 -13.10
CA VAL A 147 -4.09 21.88 -12.38
C VAL A 147 -3.12 21.36 -11.32
N GLY A 148 -1.95 21.98 -11.22
CA GLY A 148 -0.99 21.69 -10.15
C GLY A 148 -0.35 23.00 -9.69
N CYS A 149 -0.43 23.29 -8.38
CA CYS A 149 0.03 24.56 -7.83
C CYS A 149 1.20 24.40 -6.87
N GLY A 150 2.04 25.43 -6.79
CA GLY A 150 3.24 25.47 -5.97
C GLY A 150 3.67 26.89 -5.67
N LEU A 151 4.54 27.04 -4.66
CA LEU A 151 5.10 28.34 -4.29
C LEU A 151 6.31 28.69 -5.15
N LYS A 152 6.36 29.94 -5.59
CA LYS A 152 7.51 30.52 -6.28
C LYS A 152 7.98 31.78 -5.58
N ARG A 153 9.29 32.01 -5.62
CA ARG A 153 9.91 33.18 -4.99
C ARG A 153 9.95 34.33 -5.99
N ASP A 154 9.29 35.42 -5.65
CA ASP A 154 9.30 36.66 -6.43
C ASP A 154 9.90 37.77 -5.57
N GLY A 155 11.20 38.03 -5.78
CA GLY A 155 12.00 38.89 -4.91
C GLY A 155 11.96 38.44 -3.43
N GLY A 156 11.42 39.31 -2.56
CA GLY A 156 11.30 39.07 -1.13
C GLY A 156 10.01 38.36 -0.69
N LYS A 157 9.10 38.01 -1.61
CA LYS A 157 7.79 37.41 -1.31
C LYS A 157 7.61 36.06 -2.01
N TYR A 158 6.69 35.25 -1.50
CA TYR A 158 6.22 34.05 -2.19
C TYR A 158 4.95 34.37 -2.98
N VAL A 159 4.88 33.88 -4.21
CA VAL A 159 3.68 33.91 -5.06
C VAL A 159 3.23 32.48 -5.32
N ILE A 160 1.92 32.29 -5.48
CA ILE A 160 1.35 30.98 -5.78
C ILE A 160 1.21 30.88 -7.29
N VAL A 161 1.79 29.84 -7.87
CA VAL A 161 1.72 29.59 -9.31
C VAL A 161 1.03 28.26 -9.52
N CYS A 162 0.03 28.25 -10.41
CA CYS A 162 -0.68 27.05 -10.81
C CYS A 162 -0.42 26.77 -12.28
N LEU A 163 0.12 25.60 -12.60
CA LEU A 163 0.19 25.11 -13.98
C LEU A 163 -1.16 24.53 -14.38
N LEU A 164 -1.55 24.75 -15.63
CA LEU A 164 -2.77 24.26 -16.27
C LEU A 164 -2.36 23.40 -17.47
N GLY A 165 -2.90 22.19 -17.55
CA GLY A 165 -2.59 21.26 -18.64
C GLY A 165 -3.83 20.56 -19.20
N PRO A 166 -3.73 19.94 -20.38
CA PRO A 166 -2.49 19.63 -21.12
C PRO A 166 -2.20 20.54 -22.33
N PHE A 167 -2.98 21.61 -22.54
CA PHE A 167 -2.85 22.43 -23.75
C PHE A 167 -1.93 23.60 -23.50
N GLY A 168 -0.95 23.81 -24.39
CA GLY A 168 -0.10 25.00 -24.36
C GLY A 168 -0.68 26.17 -25.16
N ASP A 169 -1.39 25.92 -26.26
CA ASP A 169 -2.03 26.98 -27.02
C ASP A 169 -3.19 27.61 -26.25
N PHE A 170 -3.45 28.90 -26.47
CA PHE A 170 -4.62 29.57 -25.90
C PHE A 170 -5.69 29.66 -26.97
N LYS A 171 -6.74 28.84 -26.85
CA LYS A 171 -7.91 28.85 -27.75
C LYS A 171 -9.18 29.05 -26.94
N VAL A 172 -9.57 30.31 -26.78
CA VAL A 172 -10.85 30.69 -26.19
C VAL A 172 -11.56 31.60 -27.20
N ASP A 173 -12.48 31.04 -27.99
CA ASP A 173 -13.30 31.81 -28.93
C ASP A 173 -14.67 32.10 -28.28
N ILE A 174 -14.81 33.29 -27.70
CA ILE A 174 -16.02 33.72 -26.97
C ILE A 174 -17.06 34.35 -27.91
N ASN A 175 -16.74 34.53 -29.20
CA ASN A 175 -17.59 35.23 -30.16
C ASN A 175 -18.21 34.34 -31.24
N GLN A 176 -17.83 33.06 -31.34
CA GLN A 176 -18.59 32.11 -32.15
C GLN A 176 -19.87 31.71 -31.42
N ASP A 177 -21.01 31.86 -32.11
CA ASP A 177 -22.29 31.29 -31.69
C ASP A 177 -22.19 29.76 -31.75
N MET A 178 -21.64 29.18 -30.69
CA MET A 178 -21.37 27.74 -30.55
C MET A 178 -22.57 26.97 -29.98
N THR A 179 -23.77 27.55 -30.12
CA THR A 179 -25.07 26.96 -29.75
C THR A 179 -25.52 25.83 -30.69
N LYS A 180 -24.82 25.60 -31.80
CA LYS A 180 -25.09 24.43 -32.67
C LYS A 180 -24.57 23.16 -31.99
N GLU A 181 -25.50 22.26 -31.70
CA GLU A 181 -25.34 20.89 -31.18
C GLU A 181 -24.24 20.04 -31.86
N TYR A 182 -23.74 20.48 -33.03
CA TYR A 182 -22.61 19.88 -33.74
C TYR A 182 -21.22 20.26 -33.18
N ASN A 183 -21.12 21.33 -32.37
CA ASN A 183 -19.88 21.84 -31.76
C ASN A 183 -19.74 21.51 -30.27
N SER A 184 -20.74 20.88 -29.64
CA SER A 184 -20.74 20.43 -28.23
C SER A 184 -20.01 19.10 -28.02
N LYS A 185 -18.80 18.96 -28.58
CA LYS A 185 -17.98 17.77 -28.40
C LYS A 185 -17.13 17.88 -27.14
N CYS A 186 -17.65 17.44 -26.00
CA CYS A 186 -16.78 17.04 -24.88
C CYS A 186 -15.71 16.08 -25.40
N TYR A 187 -14.47 16.19 -24.90
CA TYR A 187 -13.47 15.16 -25.21
C TYR A 187 -13.98 13.81 -24.71
N ASP A 188 -13.46 12.73 -25.29
CA ASP A 188 -13.58 11.38 -24.76
C ASP A 188 -13.43 11.41 -23.23
N TYR A 189 -14.24 10.61 -22.51
CA TYR A 189 -14.35 10.53 -21.03
C TYR A 189 -15.23 11.57 -20.34
N TYR A 190 -15.87 12.47 -21.08
CA TYR A 190 -16.80 13.44 -20.49
C TYR A 190 -18.15 13.40 -21.20
N GLN A 191 -19.22 13.33 -20.42
CA GLN A 191 -20.58 13.51 -20.92
C GLN A 191 -20.93 15.00 -20.87
N TYR A 192 -21.55 15.49 -21.92
CA TYR A 192 -22.11 16.83 -21.92
C TYR A 192 -23.42 16.80 -21.13
N THR A 193 -23.42 17.42 -19.95
CA THR A 193 -24.59 17.51 -19.09
C THR A 193 -24.78 18.97 -18.70
N ASN A 194 -25.96 19.54 -18.96
CA ASN A 194 -26.32 20.92 -18.58
C ASN A 194 -25.32 22.01 -19.02
N GLY A 195 -24.73 21.91 -20.21
CA GLY A 195 -23.80 22.93 -20.70
C GLY A 195 -22.34 22.76 -20.29
N TYR A 196 -22.01 21.69 -19.55
CA TYR A 196 -20.68 21.41 -19.00
C TYR A 196 -20.24 19.98 -19.30
N CYS A 197 -18.94 19.76 -19.50
CA CYS A 197 -18.40 18.42 -19.66
C CYS A 197 -18.18 17.78 -18.28
N GLN A 198 -18.91 16.73 -17.94
CA GLN A 198 -18.76 16.02 -16.67
C GLN A 198 -18.00 14.71 -16.87
N SER A 199 -17.03 14.42 -16.00
CA SER A 199 -16.25 13.17 -16.06
C SER A 199 -17.19 11.97 -15.95
N ASN A 200 -17.18 11.12 -16.98
CA ASN A 200 -17.92 9.88 -17.04
C ASN A 200 -16.92 8.73 -16.83
N HIS A 201 -16.73 8.32 -15.57
CA HIS A 201 -15.77 7.32 -15.08
C HIS A 201 -15.17 6.39 -16.17
N PRO A 202 -14.05 6.78 -16.80
CA PRO A 202 -13.61 6.18 -18.06
C PRO A 202 -13.07 4.75 -17.91
N ALA A 203 -12.60 4.37 -16.72
CA ALA A 203 -12.22 3.00 -16.44
C ALA A 203 -13.39 2.02 -16.62
N ILE A 204 -14.63 2.43 -16.32
CA ILE A 204 -15.82 1.57 -16.45
C ILE A 204 -16.24 1.49 -17.92
N HIS A 205 -16.49 2.63 -18.57
CA HIS A 205 -16.95 2.67 -19.96
C HIS A 205 -15.93 2.11 -20.97
N PHE A 206 -14.62 2.33 -20.75
CA PHE A 206 -13.60 1.76 -21.62
C PHE A 206 -13.46 0.26 -21.44
N THR A 207 -13.51 -0.22 -20.20
CA THR A 207 -13.51 -1.67 -19.90
C THR A 207 -14.74 -2.34 -20.51
N GLU A 208 -15.92 -1.74 -20.41
CA GLU A 208 -17.14 -2.21 -21.06
C GLU A 208 -16.97 -2.25 -22.58
N SER A 209 -16.53 -1.16 -23.21
CA SER A 209 -16.37 -1.09 -24.67
C SER A 209 -15.38 -2.11 -25.22
N ILE A 210 -14.26 -2.35 -24.53
CA ILE A 210 -13.30 -3.39 -24.91
C ILE A 210 -13.93 -4.78 -24.76
N ASN A 211 -14.65 -5.01 -23.65
CA ASN A 211 -15.31 -6.29 -23.43
C ASN A 211 -16.42 -6.55 -24.45
N ASP A 212 -17.16 -5.52 -24.90
CA ASP A 212 -18.13 -5.64 -26.00
C ASP A 212 -17.44 -6.09 -27.30
N ILE A 213 -16.23 -5.60 -27.57
CA ILE A 213 -15.43 -6.03 -28.73
C ILE A 213 -15.01 -7.50 -28.56
N ARG A 214 -14.51 -7.87 -27.39
CA ARG A 214 -14.10 -9.26 -27.07
C ARG A 214 -15.28 -10.22 -27.20
N GLU A 215 -16.44 -9.84 -26.70
CA GLU A 215 -17.69 -10.62 -26.77
C GLU A 215 -18.12 -10.83 -28.22
N LYS A 216 -18.09 -9.77 -29.04
CA LYS A 216 -18.40 -9.85 -30.47
C LYS A 216 -17.47 -10.82 -31.20
N PHE A 217 -16.15 -10.75 -30.95
CA PHE A 217 -15.19 -11.70 -31.52
C PHE A 217 -15.41 -13.12 -30.99
N ALA A 218 -15.71 -13.28 -29.70
CA ALA A 218 -16.00 -14.58 -29.11
C ALA A 218 -17.19 -15.25 -29.80
N LYS A 219 -18.30 -14.52 -29.97
CA LYS A 219 -19.50 -15.00 -30.66
C LYS A 219 -19.26 -15.24 -32.16
N GLU A 220 -18.53 -14.35 -32.84
CA GLU A 220 -18.26 -14.44 -34.28
C GLU A 220 -17.35 -15.63 -34.64
N TYR A 221 -16.41 -16.00 -33.76
CA TYR A 221 -15.41 -17.05 -33.99
C TYR A 221 -15.51 -18.25 -33.03
N ASN A 222 -16.63 -18.40 -32.30
CA ASN A 222 -16.83 -19.44 -31.28
C ASN A 222 -15.63 -19.63 -30.36
N VAL A 223 -15.10 -18.54 -29.80
CA VAL A 223 -13.90 -18.60 -28.96
C VAL A 223 -14.24 -19.26 -27.62
N PRO A 224 -13.65 -20.41 -27.27
CA PRO A 224 -14.11 -21.20 -26.13
C PRO A 224 -13.66 -20.65 -24.77
N ASP A 225 -12.65 -19.76 -24.73
CA ASP A 225 -11.96 -19.29 -23.53
C ASP A 225 -11.73 -17.76 -23.51
N MET A 226 -12.60 -16.97 -24.15
CA MET A 226 -12.46 -15.50 -24.16
C MET A 226 -12.77 -14.91 -22.78
N HIS A 227 -11.77 -14.49 -22.01
CA HIS A 227 -11.98 -13.94 -20.67
C HIS A 227 -12.43 -12.48 -20.69
N LYS A 228 -13.26 -12.08 -19.72
CA LYS A 228 -13.60 -10.67 -19.52
C LYS A 228 -12.39 -9.93 -18.93
N LEU A 229 -12.00 -8.80 -19.54
CA LEU A 229 -10.99 -7.90 -19.00
C LEU A 229 -11.56 -7.09 -17.84
N THR A 230 -10.76 -6.93 -16.79
CA THR A 230 -11.11 -6.17 -15.58
C THR A 230 -10.06 -5.10 -15.29
N TRP A 231 -10.51 -3.91 -14.86
CA TRP A 231 -9.60 -2.82 -14.53
C TRP A 231 -8.81 -3.14 -13.26
N ASN A 232 -7.49 -2.98 -13.30
CA ASN A 232 -6.62 -3.28 -12.17
C ASN A 232 -5.91 -2.01 -11.65
N THR A 233 -6.27 -1.58 -10.44
CA THR A 233 -5.72 -0.35 -9.82
C THR A 233 -4.24 -0.45 -9.46
N ASP A 234 -3.73 -1.65 -9.18
CA ASP A 234 -2.31 -1.83 -8.86
C ASP A 234 -1.45 -1.78 -10.12
N LEU A 235 -1.95 -2.34 -11.23
CA LEU A 235 -1.34 -2.24 -12.55
C LEU A 235 -1.32 -0.78 -13.04
N LEU A 236 -2.32 0.03 -12.66
CA LEU A 236 -2.32 1.47 -12.91
C LEU A 236 -1.16 2.18 -12.18
N LYS A 237 -0.98 1.92 -10.88
CA LYS A 237 0.10 2.53 -10.08
C LYS A 237 1.48 2.19 -10.65
N ILE A 238 1.67 0.94 -11.09
CA ILE A 238 2.88 0.51 -11.78
C ILE A 238 3.10 1.36 -13.02
N LEU A 239 2.09 1.38 -13.90
CA LEU A 239 2.18 2.11 -15.14
C LEU A 239 2.54 3.56 -14.84
N GLU A 240 1.85 4.23 -13.92
CA GLU A 240 2.13 5.60 -13.49
C GLU A 240 3.58 5.81 -13.02
N SER A 241 4.18 4.83 -12.33
CA SER A 241 5.57 4.89 -11.88
C SER A 241 6.63 4.66 -12.98
N LEU A 242 6.26 4.03 -14.11
CA LEU A 242 7.20 3.74 -15.20
C LEU A 242 7.59 5.00 -15.98
N ASP A 243 8.89 5.21 -16.18
CA ASP A 243 9.40 6.14 -17.17
C ASP A 243 9.46 5.46 -18.55
N VAL A 244 8.69 5.98 -19.49
CA VAL A 244 8.57 5.48 -20.88
C VAL A 244 8.96 6.55 -21.91
N SER A 245 9.64 7.61 -21.45
CA SER A 245 9.93 8.82 -22.23
C SER A 245 10.78 8.59 -23.48
N VAL A 246 11.75 7.65 -23.41
CA VAL A 246 12.79 7.48 -24.44
C VAL A 246 12.57 6.23 -25.33
N ASN A 247 11.92 5.17 -24.82
CA ASN A 247 11.60 3.95 -25.58
C ASN A 247 10.57 3.05 -24.85
N ASP A 248 10.16 1.95 -25.50
CA ASP A 248 9.27 0.93 -24.94
C ASP A 248 10.00 -0.12 -24.07
N THR A 249 11.31 0.03 -23.83
CA THR A 249 12.14 -1.01 -23.21
C THR A 249 11.78 -1.19 -21.73
N SER A 250 11.35 -0.12 -21.07
CA SER A 250 10.77 -0.20 -19.73
C SER A 250 9.42 -0.91 -19.71
N LEU A 251 8.64 -0.92 -20.80
CA LEU A 251 7.40 -1.71 -20.87
C LEU A 251 7.69 -3.20 -21.09
N LYS A 252 8.63 -3.51 -22.01
CA LYS A 252 9.05 -4.87 -22.37
C LYS A 252 9.50 -5.72 -21.18
N ASN A 253 10.14 -5.10 -20.19
CA ASN A 253 10.67 -5.83 -19.03
C ASN A 253 9.61 -6.19 -17.96
N HIS A 254 8.39 -5.66 -18.06
CA HIS A 254 7.42 -5.74 -16.97
C HIS A 254 6.18 -6.58 -17.28
N GLN A 255 5.58 -6.42 -18.46
CA GLN A 255 4.32 -7.08 -18.82
C GLN A 255 4.02 -6.84 -20.32
N ARG A 256 3.05 -7.59 -20.90
CA ARG A 256 2.43 -7.18 -22.17
C ARG A 256 1.81 -5.79 -22.03
N TYR A 257 1.86 -5.02 -23.10
CA TYR A 257 1.38 -3.65 -23.11
C TYR A 257 0.68 -3.32 -24.43
N TRP A 258 -0.20 -2.34 -24.40
CA TRP A 258 -0.91 -1.81 -25.57
C TRP A 258 -0.76 -0.29 -25.59
N ILE A 259 -0.25 0.25 -26.69
CA ILE A 259 -0.10 1.70 -26.88
C ILE A 259 -1.15 2.14 -27.88
N LEU A 260 -2.05 3.02 -27.45
CA LEU A 260 -3.06 3.58 -28.34
C LEU A 260 -2.35 4.58 -29.27
N ARG A 261 -2.33 4.26 -30.57
CA ARG A 261 -1.60 5.02 -31.58
C ARG A 261 -2.28 6.33 -31.99
N GLU A 262 -3.57 6.49 -31.67
CA GLU A 262 -4.38 7.65 -32.09
C GLU A 262 -4.86 8.47 -30.89
N THR A 263 -5.07 9.77 -31.11
CA THR A 263 -5.51 10.71 -30.06
C THR A 263 -6.99 10.48 -29.72
N GLY A 264 -7.29 9.59 -28.76
CA GLY A 264 -8.62 9.41 -28.17
C GLY A 264 -9.09 7.95 -28.12
N TYR A 265 -9.67 7.53 -26.98
CA TYR A 265 -10.19 6.17 -26.82
C TYR A 265 -11.42 5.95 -27.72
N GLN A 266 -12.26 6.94 -27.99
CA GLN A 266 -13.45 6.76 -28.84
C GLN A 266 -13.07 6.49 -30.30
N HIS A 267 -12.11 7.25 -30.82
CA HIS A 267 -11.59 7.01 -32.17
C HIS A 267 -10.89 5.64 -32.27
N THR A 268 -10.14 5.26 -31.23
CA THR A 268 -9.57 3.92 -31.13
C THR A 268 -10.68 2.86 -31.14
N LEU A 269 -11.65 2.91 -30.21
CA LEU A 269 -12.75 1.94 -30.10
C LEU A 269 -13.58 1.82 -31.39
N ASN A 270 -13.83 2.92 -32.09
CA ASN A 270 -14.58 2.93 -33.35
C ASN A 270 -13.82 2.25 -34.49
N THR A 271 -12.49 2.31 -34.49
CA THR A 271 -11.65 1.72 -35.54
C THR A 271 -11.11 0.35 -35.18
N LEU A 272 -11.07 0.02 -33.88
CA LEU A 272 -10.37 -1.15 -33.33
C LEU A 272 -10.86 -2.47 -33.91
N ARG A 273 -12.18 -2.65 -34.04
CA ARG A 273 -12.74 -3.88 -34.64
C ARG A 273 -12.30 -4.06 -36.10
N ASN A 274 -12.28 -2.98 -36.87
CA ASN A 274 -11.86 -3.02 -38.27
C ASN A 274 -10.35 -3.26 -38.39
N LYS A 275 -9.56 -2.64 -37.51
CA LYS A 275 -8.12 -2.87 -37.42
C LYS A 275 -7.81 -4.32 -37.08
N ILE A 276 -8.44 -4.91 -36.07
CA ILE A 276 -8.25 -6.33 -35.71
C ILE A 276 -8.65 -7.24 -36.88
N LYS A 277 -9.78 -6.96 -37.56
CA LYS A 277 -10.19 -7.73 -38.75
C LYS A 277 -9.15 -7.64 -39.86
N TRP A 278 -8.56 -6.47 -40.07
CA TRP A 278 -7.56 -6.26 -41.11
C TRP A 278 -6.19 -6.85 -40.75
N GLU A 279 -5.71 -6.63 -39.53
CA GLU A 279 -4.38 -7.05 -39.07
C GLU A 279 -4.27 -8.57 -38.81
N TYR A 280 -5.36 -9.21 -38.36
CA TYR A 280 -5.36 -10.62 -37.98
C TYR A 280 -6.26 -11.51 -38.85
N ILE A 281 -7.55 -11.17 -39.00
CA ILE A 281 -8.51 -12.07 -39.67
C ILE A 281 -8.25 -12.17 -41.18
N GLY A 282 -8.08 -11.02 -41.84
CA GLY A 282 -7.93 -10.92 -43.30
C GLY A 282 -6.48 -10.95 -43.78
N ASN A 283 -5.53 -11.25 -42.90
CA ASN A 283 -4.11 -11.16 -43.20
C ASN A 283 -3.48 -12.54 -43.39
N GLU A 284 -2.93 -12.79 -44.57
CA GLU A 284 -2.22 -14.04 -44.91
C GLU A 284 -0.88 -14.17 -44.15
N GLU A 285 -0.27 -13.04 -43.75
CA GLU A 285 0.99 -12.97 -43.01
C GLU A 285 0.79 -12.89 -41.48
N LYS A 286 -0.43 -13.18 -40.99
CA LYS A 286 -0.77 -13.05 -39.56
C LYS A 286 0.17 -13.80 -38.62
N GLU A 287 0.69 -14.95 -39.03
CA GLU A 287 1.62 -15.77 -38.23
C GLU A 287 2.97 -15.08 -38.03
N GLU A 288 3.47 -14.35 -39.04
CA GLU A 288 4.74 -13.60 -38.94
C GLU A 288 4.59 -12.36 -38.05
N ILE A 289 3.46 -11.65 -38.19
CA ILE A 289 3.08 -10.56 -37.28
C ILE A 289 3.02 -11.08 -35.84
N PHE A 290 2.39 -12.23 -35.65
CA PHE A 290 2.26 -12.84 -34.34
C PHE A 290 3.63 -13.18 -33.75
N ALA A 291 4.48 -13.87 -34.52
CA ALA A 291 5.82 -14.25 -34.11
C ALA A 291 6.69 -13.05 -33.73
N SER A 292 6.63 -11.96 -34.51
CA SER A 292 7.39 -10.73 -34.22
C SER A 292 6.91 -10.02 -32.94
N GLY A 293 5.60 -10.06 -32.65
CA GLY A 293 4.98 -9.46 -31.47
C GLY A 293 5.12 -10.27 -30.18
N LEU A 294 5.60 -11.51 -30.21
CA LEU A 294 5.83 -12.35 -29.02
C LEU A 294 6.86 -11.70 -28.06
N SER A 295 7.88 -11.05 -28.61
CA SER A 295 8.96 -10.43 -27.82
C SER A 295 8.63 -9.03 -27.28
N SER A 296 7.47 -8.46 -27.63
CA SER A 296 7.08 -7.11 -27.23
C SER A 296 5.57 -6.94 -27.07
N THR A 297 4.91 -6.26 -28.02
CA THR A 297 3.46 -6.03 -28.07
C THR A 297 2.91 -6.50 -29.41
N LEU A 298 1.68 -7.00 -29.41
CA LEU A 298 0.90 -7.30 -30.61
C LEU A 298 0.02 -6.11 -31.03
N GLY A 299 0.28 -4.92 -30.47
CA GLY A 299 -0.46 -3.70 -30.79
C GLY A 299 -1.92 -3.82 -30.38
N ASP A 300 -2.82 -3.55 -31.33
CA ASP A 300 -4.27 -3.55 -31.09
C ASP A 300 -4.84 -4.95 -30.83
N LEU A 301 -4.12 -6.02 -31.19
CA LEU A 301 -4.53 -7.40 -30.93
C LEU A 301 -4.46 -7.78 -29.44
N GLU A 302 -3.69 -7.03 -28.63
CA GLU A 302 -3.53 -7.31 -27.19
C GLU A 302 -4.87 -7.42 -26.46
N ILE A 303 -5.84 -6.59 -26.83
CA ILE A 303 -7.14 -6.53 -26.19
C ILE A 303 -8.09 -7.66 -26.58
N VAL A 304 -7.74 -8.49 -27.58
CA VAL A 304 -8.55 -9.64 -28.02
C VAL A 304 -7.85 -10.98 -27.82
N ILE A 305 -6.71 -10.99 -27.13
CA ILE A 305 -6.09 -12.24 -26.66
C ILE A 305 -7.02 -12.89 -25.61
N PRO A 306 -7.50 -14.14 -25.82
CA PRO A 306 -8.51 -14.76 -24.97
C PRO A 306 -8.12 -14.86 -23.50
N LEU A 307 -6.86 -15.17 -23.20
CA LEU A 307 -6.37 -15.43 -21.84
C LEU A 307 -5.98 -14.17 -21.05
N GLN A 308 -6.09 -12.98 -21.62
CA GLN A 308 -5.92 -11.73 -20.86
C GLN A 308 -7.16 -11.49 -19.97
N LYS A 309 -6.94 -11.09 -18.71
CA LYS A 309 -7.98 -10.98 -17.67
C LYS A 309 -7.99 -9.62 -16.97
N ILE A 310 -6.85 -8.93 -16.93
CA ILE A 310 -6.69 -7.65 -16.24
C ILE A 310 -5.97 -6.64 -17.14
N PHE A 311 -6.29 -5.37 -16.97
CA PHE A 311 -5.58 -4.29 -17.66
C PHE A 311 -5.71 -2.97 -16.90
N ALA A 312 -4.84 -2.02 -17.22
CA ALA A 312 -4.90 -0.66 -16.71
C ALA A 312 -4.18 0.28 -17.66
N CYS A 313 -4.70 1.49 -17.81
CA CYS A 313 -4.18 2.46 -18.77
C CYS A 313 -3.94 3.82 -18.12
N ALA A 314 -2.87 4.49 -18.55
CA ALA A 314 -2.49 5.82 -18.10
C ALA A 314 -1.89 6.63 -19.25
N PRO A 315 -2.04 7.97 -19.24
CA PRO A 315 -1.33 8.83 -20.17
C PRO A 315 0.17 8.81 -19.86
N LYS A 316 0.99 8.71 -20.89
CA LYS A 316 2.45 8.70 -20.79
C LYS A 316 3.08 9.56 -21.87
N LEU A 317 4.12 10.29 -21.50
CA LEU A 317 4.94 11.03 -22.45
C LEU A 317 5.91 10.04 -23.11
N MET A 318 5.83 9.88 -24.44
CA MET A 318 6.70 9.02 -25.23
C MET A 318 7.14 9.77 -26.48
N ASN A 319 8.45 9.94 -26.71
CA ASN A 319 8.99 10.71 -27.84
C ASN A 319 8.34 12.11 -27.95
N ASP A 320 8.28 12.84 -26.83
CA ASP A 320 7.66 14.17 -26.70
C ASP A 320 6.16 14.24 -27.03
N GLN A 321 5.47 13.10 -27.10
CA GLN A 321 4.03 13.03 -27.34
C GLN A 321 3.31 12.26 -26.24
N TRP A 322 2.21 12.82 -25.73
CA TRP A 322 1.33 12.10 -24.81
C TRP A 322 0.58 10.98 -25.55
N LYS A 323 0.80 9.75 -25.11
CA LYS A 323 0.12 8.55 -25.59
C LYS A 323 -0.58 7.87 -24.44
N THR A 324 -1.70 7.20 -24.72
CA THR A 324 -2.27 6.28 -23.74
C THR A 324 -1.51 4.98 -23.84
N VAL A 325 -0.93 4.58 -22.72
CA VAL A 325 -0.30 3.27 -22.57
C VAL A 325 -1.19 2.45 -21.67
N CYS A 326 -1.33 1.17 -21.99
CA CYS A 326 -2.01 0.19 -21.17
C CYS A 326 -1.05 -0.94 -20.85
N LEU A 327 -1.05 -1.42 -19.62
CA LEU A 327 -0.50 -2.72 -19.26
C LEU A 327 -1.63 -3.74 -19.26
N ILE A 328 -1.36 -4.95 -19.75
CA ILE A 328 -2.37 -6.01 -19.91
C ILE A 328 -1.80 -7.37 -19.50
N GLY A 329 -2.58 -8.16 -18.77
CA GLY A 329 -2.13 -9.43 -18.22
C GLY A 329 -3.29 -10.40 -17.95
N PRO A 330 -3.00 -11.67 -17.59
CA PRO A 330 -1.69 -12.20 -17.22
C PRO A 330 -0.91 -12.91 -18.35
N SER A 331 -1.47 -13.12 -19.54
CA SER A 331 -0.82 -13.94 -20.57
C SER A 331 0.47 -13.25 -21.08
N SER A 332 1.63 -13.84 -20.79
CA SER A 332 2.94 -13.38 -21.25
C SER A 332 3.33 -14.01 -22.60
N GLU A 333 2.87 -15.23 -22.84
CA GLU A 333 2.94 -15.94 -24.12
C GLU A 333 1.54 -15.91 -24.73
N PRO A 334 1.24 -14.93 -25.59
CA PRO A 334 -0.10 -14.78 -26.13
C PRO A 334 -0.40 -15.94 -27.09
N THR A 335 -1.62 -16.46 -27.02
CA THR A 335 -2.20 -17.36 -28.02
C THR A 335 -3.50 -16.75 -28.52
N MET A 336 -3.65 -16.63 -29.84
CA MET A 336 -4.87 -16.08 -30.46
C MET A 336 -5.91 -17.17 -30.69
N PHE A 337 -7.16 -16.74 -30.85
CA PHE A 337 -8.26 -17.63 -31.20
C PHE A 337 -8.26 -18.01 -32.68
N GLU A 338 -8.86 -19.15 -32.97
CA GLU A 338 -8.89 -19.72 -34.32
C GLU A 338 -9.83 -18.99 -35.26
N THR A 339 -9.42 -18.85 -36.52
CA THR A 339 -10.21 -18.17 -37.57
C THR A 339 -10.61 -19.10 -38.71
N ASN A 340 -10.09 -20.33 -38.75
CA ASN A 340 -10.45 -21.31 -39.76
C ASN A 340 -11.91 -21.79 -39.55
N PRO A 341 -12.81 -21.62 -40.54
CA PRO A 341 -14.21 -22.03 -40.42
C PRO A 341 -14.42 -23.49 -39.98
N GLU A 342 -13.55 -24.42 -40.39
CA GLU A 342 -13.67 -25.84 -40.03
C GLU A 342 -13.37 -26.13 -38.54
N ILE A 343 -12.54 -25.29 -37.92
CA ILE A 343 -12.20 -25.39 -36.49
C ILE A 343 -13.22 -24.60 -35.66
N VAL A 344 -13.55 -23.38 -36.11
CA VAL A 344 -14.54 -22.50 -35.48
C VAL A 344 -15.90 -23.20 -35.32
N THR A 345 -16.33 -23.98 -36.31
CA THR A 345 -17.60 -24.73 -36.26
C THR A 345 -17.63 -25.88 -35.25
N LYS A 346 -16.46 -26.37 -34.81
CA LYS A 346 -16.33 -27.43 -33.80
C LYS A 346 -16.22 -26.88 -32.38
N ASN A 347 -15.79 -25.63 -32.23
CA ASN A 347 -15.65 -24.99 -30.93
C ASN A 347 -17.01 -24.68 -30.31
N VAL A 348 -17.08 -24.77 -28.99
CA VAL A 348 -18.26 -24.38 -28.21
C VAL A 348 -17.92 -23.15 -27.38
N LEU A 349 -18.71 -22.08 -27.55
CA LEU A 349 -18.54 -20.81 -26.85
C LEU A 349 -18.52 -21.02 -25.32
N GLY A 350 -17.49 -20.51 -24.65
CA GLY A 350 -17.33 -20.63 -23.19
C GLY A 350 -17.04 -22.02 -22.66
N SER A 351 -16.83 -23.03 -23.51
CA SER A 351 -16.57 -24.42 -23.07
C SER A 351 -15.20 -24.64 -22.43
N ALA A 352 -14.25 -23.73 -22.68
CA ALA A 352 -12.88 -23.80 -22.17
C ALA A 352 -12.56 -22.63 -21.23
N CYS A 353 -13.57 -22.05 -20.58
CA CYS A 353 -13.32 -21.06 -19.53
C CYS A 353 -12.36 -21.63 -18.48
N SER A 354 -11.42 -20.78 -18.01
CA SER A 354 -10.53 -21.17 -16.91
C SER A 354 -11.36 -21.64 -15.72
N ARG A 355 -10.79 -22.54 -14.91
CA ARG A 355 -11.39 -22.93 -13.64
C ARG A 355 -11.77 -21.69 -12.82
N HIS A 356 -12.97 -21.68 -12.22
CA HIS A 356 -13.53 -20.53 -11.48
C HIS A 356 -13.93 -19.34 -12.35
N TYR A 357 -14.14 -19.57 -13.64
CA TYR A 357 -14.83 -18.64 -14.53
C TYR A 357 -16.05 -19.34 -15.09
N LYS A 358 -17.18 -18.63 -15.08
CA LYS A 358 -18.41 -19.07 -15.72
C LYS A 358 -18.54 -18.40 -17.07
N HIS A 359 -19.16 -19.11 -17.99
CA HIS A 359 -19.57 -18.55 -19.25
C HIS A 359 -20.77 -17.62 -19.04
N GLU A 360 -20.62 -16.35 -19.38
CA GLU A 360 -21.68 -15.36 -19.45
C GLU A 360 -21.62 -14.65 -20.81
N ASP A 361 -22.64 -14.92 -21.62
CA ASP A 361 -22.88 -14.25 -22.92
C ASP A 361 -21.67 -14.16 -23.85
N GLY A 362 -20.88 -15.24 -23.96
CA GLY A 362 -19.71 -15.31 -24.82
C GLY A 362 -18.38 -14.92 -24.17
N LEU A 363 -18.40 -14.48 -22.91
CA LEU A 363 -17.20 -14.21 -22.13
C LEU A 363 -17.09 -15.15 -20.92
N CYS A 364 -15.87 -15.51 -20.57
CA CYS A 364 -15.53 -16.14 -19.31
C CYS A 364 -15.40 -15.06 -18.23
N VAL A 365 -16.32 -15.04 -17.27
CA VAL A 365 -16.34 -14.08 -16.16
C VAL A 365 -15.97 -14.75 -14.85
N PRO A 366 -15.24 -14.08 -13.93
CA PRO A 366 -14.86 -14.68 -12.65
C PRO A 366 -16.08 -15.13 -11.84
N GLU A 367 -16.07 -16.38 -11.35
CA GLU A 367 -17.04 -16.93 -10.38
C GLU A 367 -16.73 -16.45 -8.96
N ASN A 368 -16.52 -15.15 -8.78
CA ASN A 368 -16.35 -14.46 -7.50
C ASN A 368 -15.81 -15.29 -6.29
N PRO A 369 -14.64 -15.96 -6.34
CA PRO A 369 -14.02 -16.49 -5.14
C PRO A 369 -13.05 -15.43 -4.61
N LYS A 370 -13.27 -14.94 -3.40
CA LYS A 370 -12.31 -14.01 -2.77
C LYS A 370 -10.96 -14.75 -2.66
N LYS A 371 -9.86 -14.09 -3.05
CA LYS A 371 -8.49 -14.65 -2.99
C LYS A 371 -8.15 -15.32 -1.64
N HIS A 372 -8.73 -14.77 -0.55
CA HIS A 372 -8.65 -15.25 0.83
C HIS A 372 -9.25 -16.65 1.04
N GLU A 373 -10.31 -17.01 0.32
CA GLU A 373 -11.01 -18.28 0.48
C GLU A 373 -10.15 -19.46 -0.01
N LYS A 374 -9.36 -19.28 -1.06
CA LYS A 374 -8.49 -20.36 -1.61
C LYS A 374 -7.41 -20.77 -0.62
N VAL A 375 -6.68 -19.79 -0.08
CA VAL A 375 -5.59 -20.04 0.86
C VAL A 375 -6.13 -20.65 2.15
N ASN A 376 -7.17 -20.05 2.74
CA ASN A 376 -7.79 -20.58 3.95
C ASN A 376 -8.44 -21.95 3.75
N GLY A 377 -9.03 -22.21 2.58
CA GLY A 377 -9.54 -23.53 2.21
C GLY A 377 -8.46 -24.61 2.22
N LEU A 378 -7.29 -24.34 1.64
CA LEU A 378 -6.15 -25.25 1.71
C LEU A 378 -5.64 -25.42 3.15
N ARG A 379 -5.51 -24.33 3.91
CA ARG A 379 -5.07 -24.37 5.32
C ARG A 379 -6.01 -25.24 6.17
N ALA A 380 -7.32 -25.08 6.05
CA ALA A 380 -8.31 -25.89 6.75
C ALA A 380 -8.24 -27.38 6.35
N LYS A 381 -8.03 -27.67 5.05
CA LYS A 381 -7.82 -29.04 4.56
C LYS A 381 -6.56 -29.68 5.15
N LEU A 382 -5.45 -28.94 5.19
CA LEU A 382 -4.19 -29.40 5.79
C LEU A 382 -4.32 -29.60 7.30
N ALA A 383 -5.02 -28.70 8.00
CA ALA A 383 -5.28 -28.81 9.43
C ALA A 383 -5.93 -30.14 9.81
N LYS A 384 -6.97 -30.53 9.07
CA LYS A 384 -7.67 -31.80 9.26
C LYS A 384 -6.82 -32.99 8.84
N LYS A 385 -6.11 -32.90 7.71
CA LYS A 385 -5.29 -34.00 7.19
C LYS A 385 -4.14 -34.38 8.12
N PHE A 386 -3.51 -33.39 8.76
CA PHE A 386 -2.33 -33.57 9.59
C PHE A 386 -2.57 -33.30 11.08
N ASN A 387 -3.83 -33.22 11.50
CA ASN A 387 -4.24 -32.91 12.88
C ASN A 387 -3.50 -31.70 13.49
N VAL A 388 -3.43 -30.60 12.75
CA VAL A 388 -2.70 -29.41 13.18
C VAL A 388 -3.48 -28.66 14.26
N PRO A 389 -2.95 -28.54 15.49
CA PRO A 389 -3.73 -28.01 16.61
C PRO A 389 -3.92 -26.49 16.55
N ASN A 390 -3.06 -25.78 15.81
CA ASN A 390 -2.96 -24.32 15.80
C ASN A 390 -2.90 -23.75 14.38
N MET A 391 -3.68 -24.30 13.44
CA MET A 391 -3.78 -23.74 12.08
C MET A 391 -4.77 -22.56 12.06
N HIS A 392 -4.25 -21.35 11.88
CA HIS A 392 -5.04 -20.12 11.92
C HIS A 392 -5.55 -19.67 10.57
N GLU A 393 -6.68 -18.98 10.58
CA GLU A 393 -7.17 -18.21 9.45
C GLU A 393 -6.22 -17.06 9.10
N LEU A 394 -5.91 -16.93 7.82
CA LEU A 394 -5.23 -15.78 7.25
C LEU A 394 -6.25 -14.74 6.83
N ASP A 395 -6.16 -13.57 7.42
CA ASP A 395 -7.08 -12.46 7.15
C ASP A 395 -6.30 -11.16 6.91
N PHE A 396 -6.89 -10.20 6.21
CA PHE A 396 -6.25 -8.89 6.03
C PHE A 396 -6.65 -7.95 7.16
N THR A 397 -5.82 -6.94 7.41
CA THR A 397 -6.15 -5.86 8.34
C THR A 397 -5.86 -4.54 7.65
N SER A 398 -6.65 -3.50 7.96
CA SER A 398 -6.41 -2.14 7.47
C SER A 398 -4.98 -1.66 7.73
N ASP A 399 -4.36 -2.20 8.78
CA ASP A 399 -3.03 -1.82 9.23
C ASP A 399 -1.93 -2.48 8.39
N LEU A 400 -2.12 -3.75 8.01
CA LEU A 400 -1.21 -4.42 7.09
C LEU A 400 -1.29 -3.80 5.69
N ILE A 401 -2.44 -3.24 5.29
CA ILE A 401 -2.59 -2.44 4.06
C ILE A 401 -1.73 -1.17 4.12
N LEU A 402 -1.79 -0.41 5.22
CA LEU A 402 -0.97 0.79 5.40
C LEU A 402 0.52 0.47 5.47
N TYR A 403 0.90 -0.61 6.17
CA TYR A 403 2.28 -1.07 6.25
C TYR A 403 2.79 -1.53 4.88
N MET A 404 2.00 -2.34 4.17
CA MET A 404 2.27 -2.75 2.79
C MET A 404 2.52 -1.54 1.91
N GLY A 405 1.70 -0.48 2.00
CA GLY A 405 1.89 0.75 1.22
C GLY A 405 3.31 1.33 1.35
N ASN A 406 3.83 1.39 2.57
CA ASN A 406 5.14 1.96 2.90
C ASN A 406 6.31 0.97 2.84
N TRP A 407 6.03 -0.32 2.62
CA TRP A 407 7.05 -1.36 2.61
C TRP A 407 7.79 -1.39 1.27
N ASN A 408 9.12 -1.45 1.34
CA ASN A 408 10.02 -1.53 0.19
C ASN A 408 11.02 -2.66 0.40
N ILE A 409 10.89 -3.70 -0.43
CA ILE A 409 11.75 -4.90 -0.40
C ILE A 409 13.21 -4.62 -0.76
N ASN A 410 13.46 -3.54 -1.51
CA ASN A 410 14.80 -3.15 -1.97
C ASN A 410 15.56 -2.34 -0.91
N ASP A 411 14.90 -1.91 0.17
CA ASP A 411 15.52 -1.17 1.27
C ASP A 411 16.28 -2.12 2.21
N GLU A 412 17.61 -2.13 2.10
CA GLU A 412 18.47 -2.97 2.94
C GLU A 412 18.46 -2.61 4.42
N SER A 413 18.08 -1.37 4.77
CA SER A 413 18.02 -0.93 6.16
C SER A 413 16.82 -1.53 6.91
N ARG A 414 15.71 -1.78 6.19
CA ARG A 414 14.50 -2.45 6.70
C ARG A 414 14.57 -3.97 6.69
N LYS A 415 15.52 -4.59 5.99
CA LYS A 415 15.84 -6.04 6.13
C LYS A 415 16.16 -6.44 7.57
N LYS A 416 16.42 -5.48 8.47
CA LYS A 416 16.61 -5.70 9.92
C LYS A 416 15.32 -6.01 10.68
N GLU A 417 14.15 -5.64 10.17
CA GLU A 417 12.85 -6.08 10.66
C GLU A 417 12.39 -7.27 9.81
N ARG A 418 12.51 -8.50 10.33
CA ARG A 418 12.29 -9.74 9.53
C ARG A 418 10.80 -10.01 9.28
N THR A 419 10.14 -9.22 8.43
CA THR A 419 8.79 -9.54 7.94
C THR A 419 8.85 -10.68 6.93
N ARG A 420 7.99 -11.69 7.07
CA ARG A 420 7.88 -12.78 6.07
C ARG A 420 7.10 -12.27 4.87
N TYR A 421 7.50 -12.72 3.69
CA TYR A 421 6.84 -12.32 2.46
C TYR A 421 6.87 -13.43 1.42
N LEU A 422 5.94 -13.38 0.48
CA LEU A 422 5.92 -14.15 -0.76
C LEU A 422 6.06 -13.16 -1.91
N ALA A 423 7.00 -13.36 -2.82
CA ALA A 423 7.14 -12.54 -4.02
C ALA A 423 7.03 -13.41 -5.26
N VAL A 424 5.98 -13.21 -6.06
CA VAL A 424 5.77 -13.95 -7.31
C VAL A 424 5.54 -12.99 -8.47
N PRO A 425 5.92 -13.38 -9.70
CA PRO A 425 5.55 -12.59 -10.88
C PRO A 425 4.04 -12.35 -10.91
N ILE A 426 3.62 -11.15 -11.29
CA ILE A 426 2.21 -10.73 -11.26
C ILE A 426 1.34 -11.69 -12.08
N TYR A 427 1.82 -12.10 -13.25
CA TYR A 427 1.14 -13.04 -14.13
C TYR A 427 0.99 -14.44 -13.55
N ASP A 428 1.92 -14.87 -12.68
CA ASP A 428 1.86 -16.21 -12.07
C ASP A 428 1.05 -16.23 -10.78
N PHE A 429 0.63 -15.07 -10.24
CA PHE A 429 -0.03 -15.04 -8.93
C PHE A 429 -1.35 -15.83 -8.90
N GLU A 430 -2.23 -15.64 -9.89
CA GLU A 430 -3.50 -16.39 -9.94
C GLU A 430 -3.27 -17.88 -10.21
N ASN A 431 -2.38 -18.21 -11.14
CA ASN A 431 -1.99 -19.59 -11.43
C ASN A 431 -1.35 -20.27 -10.21
N MET A 432 -0.55 -19.54 -9.45
CA MET A 432 0.05 -20.00 -8.20
C MET A 432 -1.03 -20.32 -7.17
N LEU A 433 -2.07 -19.48 -7.02
CA LEU A 433 -3.20 -19.77 -6.13
C LEU A 433 -4.01 -20.98 -6.61
N ASP A 434 -4.23 -21.12 -7.92
CA ASP A 434 -4.96 -22.26 -8.50
C ASP A 434 -4.20 -23.59 -8.38
N THR A 435 -2.87 -23.54 -8.44
CA THR A 435 -1.97 -24.70 -8.33
C THR A 435 -1.36 -24.84 -6.93
N LEU A 436 -1.82 -24.06 -5.94
CA LEU A 436 -1.19 -23.94 -4.63
C LEU A 436 -1.05 -25.28 -3.92
N GLU A 437 -2.11 -26.10 -3.92
CA GLU A 437 -2.07 -27.42 -3.29
C GLU A 437 -1.01 -28.33 -3.94
N THR A 438 -0.96 -28.36 -5.28
CA THR A 438 0.02 -29.15 -6.03
C THR A 438 1.45 -28.68 -5.77
N ARG A 439 1.68 -27.35 -5.80
CA ARG A 439 2.99 -26.76 -5.52
C ARG A 439 3.45 -27.09 -4.11
N VAL A 440 2.60 -26.89 -3.10
CA VAL A 440 2.89 -27.25 -1.71
C VAL A 440 3.21 -28.74 -1.54
N GLN A 441 2.46 -29.61 -2.23
CA GLN A 441 2.71 -31.05 -2.20
C GLN A 441 4.08 -31.40 -2.79
N GLN A 442 4.45 -30.79 -3.92
CA GLN A 442 5.73 -31.01 -4.60
C GLN A 442 6.90 -30.39 -3.83
N ASP A 443 6.76 -29.15 -3.39
CA ASP A 443 7.83 -28.35 -2.80
C ASP A 443 8.18 -28.80 -1.37
N TYR A 444 7.22 -29.33 -0.62
CA TYR A 444 7.42 -29.68 0.78
C TYR A 444 6.97 -31.10 1.15
N PHE A 445 5.71 -31.47 0.91
CA PHE A 445 5.19 -32.73 1.47
C PHE A 445 5.79 -34.00 0.84
N SER A 446 6.21 -33.93 -0.43
CA SER A 446 6.90 -35.03 -1.13
C SER A 446 8.35 -35.24 -0.70
N LYS A 447 8.93 -34.29 0.04
CA LYS A 447 10.34 -34.29 0.45
C LYS A 447 10.58 -35.18 1.67
N SER A 448 11.80 -35.71 1.77
CA SER A 448 12.29 -36.44 2.95
C SER A 448 12.35 -35.54 4.19
N PRO A 449 12.37 -36.10 5.42
CA PRO A 449 12.52 -35.33 6.65
C PRO A 449 13.76 -34.41 6.66
N GLU A 450 14.89 -34.89 6.13
CA GLU A 450 16.15 -34.15 6.04
C GLU A 450 16.03 -32.96 5.08
N GLU A 451 15.42 -33.17 3.91
CA GLU A 451 15.15 -32.10 2.94
C GLU A 451 14.18 -31.05 3.51
N LYS A 452 13.11 -31.46 4.20
CA LYS A 452 12.17 -30.53 4.86
C LYS A 452 12.90 -29.63 5.86
N LYS A 453 13.79 -30.21 6.66
CA LYS A 453 14.61 -29.45 7.62
C LYS A 453 15.56 -28.47 6.91
N ALA A 454 16.17 -28.89 5.79
CA ALA A 454 17.03 -28.03 4.98
C ALA A 454 16.25 -26.86 4.36
N ILE A 455 15.05 -27.09 3.83
CA ILE A 455 14.18 -26.05 3.24
C ILE A 455 13.85 -24.98 4.28
N LEU A 456 13.40 -25.37 5.47
CA LEU A 456 13.08 -24.43 6.55
C LEU A 456 14.32 -23.64 7.01
N ALA A 457 15.49 -24.28 7.03
CA ALA A 457 16.75 -23.62 7.38
C ALA A 457 17.20 -22.61 6.31
N SER A 458 17.11 -22.96 5.02
CA SER A 458 17.51 -22.07 3.93
C SER A 458 16.61 -20.84 3.83
N GLY A 459 15.30 -21.01 4.07
CA GLY A 459 14.34 -19.91 4.07
C GLY A 459 14.23 -19.16 5.39
N ALA A 460 15.11 -19.40 6.37
CA ALA A 460 15.00 -18.76 7.69
C ALA A 460 15.20 -17.24 7.66
N ASN A 461 15.99 -16.74 6.71
CA ASN A 461 16.31 -15.31 6.56
C ASN A 461 15.76 -14.69 5.27
N THR A 462 15.02 -15.46 4.47
CA THR A 462 14.40 -15.05 3.19
C THR A 462 12.98 -15.59 3.11
N THR A 463 12.34 -15.52 1.94
CA THR A 463 11.06 -16.18 1.67
C THR A 463 11.22 -17.71 1.49
N LEU A 464 10.20 -18.47 1.87
CA LEU A 464 9.96 -19.88 1.54
C LEU A 464 9.00 -20.06 0.36
N GLY A 465 8.69 -18.98 -0.37
CA GLY A 465 7.74 -19.02 -1.47
C GLY A 465 6.35 -19.39 -0.99
N VAL A 466 5.67 -20.29 -1.72
CA VAL A 466 4.27 -20.62 -1.46
C VAL A 466 4.01 -21.24 -0.08
N LEU A 467 5.06 -21.78 0.55
CA LEU A 467 4.96 -22.36 1.90
C LEU A 467 4.61 -21.31 2.96
N GLU A 468 4.87 -20.04 2.70
CA GLU A 468 4.53 -18.96 3.64
C GLU A 468 3.01 -18.93 3.92
N LEU A 469 2.21 -19.27 2.92
CA LEU A 469 0.74 -19.25 2.96
C LEU A 469 0.14 -20.38 3.81
N ILE A 470 0.91 -21.44 4.10
CA ILE A 470 0.42 -22.61 4.85
C ILE A 470 1.02 -22.76 6.25
N MET A 471 1.85 -21.79 6.67
CA MET A 471 2.43 -21.83 8.02
C MET A 471 1.35 -21.57 9.08
N PRO A 472 1.22 -22.44 10.10
CA PRO A 472 0.06 -22.46 10.99
C PRO A 472 -0.05 -21.23 11.90
N LEU A 473 1.08 -20.64 12.28
CA LEU A 473 1.15 -19.47 13.17
C LEU A 473 0.99 -18.12 12.46
N GLN A 474 0.84 -18.12 11.13
CA GLN A 474 0.52 -16.90 10.39
C GLN A 474 -0.99 -16.66 10.47
N THR A 475 -1.39 -15.43 10.74
CA THR A 475 -2.79 -15.01 10.94
C THR A 475 -3.18 -13.80 10.11
N MET A 476 -2.19 -13.12 9.52
CA MET A 476 -2.41 -11.93 8.71
C MET A 476 -1.72 -12.09 7.36
N TYR A 477 -2.38 -11.65 6.30
CA TYR A 477 -1.73 -11.49 5.02
C TYR A 477 -2.36 -10.37 4.20
N GLU A 478 -1.51 -9.67 3.46
CA GLU A 478 -1.92 -8.63 2.51
C GLU A 478 -1.02 -8.73 1.30
N CYS A 479 -1.57 -8.61 0.10
CA CYS A 479 -0.80 -8.67 -1.13
C CYS A 479 -0.88 -7.35 -1.88
N GLY A 480 0.25 -6.85 -2.34
CA GLY A 480 0.35 -5.65 -3.16
C GLY A 480 1.47 -5.79 -4.17
N VAL A 481 1.36 -5.08 -5.28
CA VAL A 481 2.44 -5.08 -6.27
C VAL A 481 3.59 -4.20 -5.80
N LYS A 482 4.81 -4.73 -5.88
CA LYS A 482 6.04 -4.06 -5.44
C LYS A 482 7.15 -4.21 -6.47
N ASP A 483 7.98 -3.18 -6.59
CA ASP A 483 9.25 -3.25 -7.32
C ASP A 483 10.23 -4.13 -6.53
N VAL A 484 10.67 -5.23 -7.15
CA VAL A 484 11.70 -6.13 -6.62
C VAL A 484 12.89 -6.10 -7.58
N ASN A 485 13.92 -5.32 -7.24
CA ASN A 485 15.15 -5.13 -8.03
C ASN A 485 14.89 -4.74 -9.51
N GLY A 486 13.99 -3.79 -9.76
CA GLY A 486 13.64 -3.32 -11.11
C GLY A 486 12.61 -4.19 -11.83
N VAL A 487 11.96 -5.12 -11.12
CA VAL A 487 10.90 -5.99 -11.65
C VAL A 487 9.70 -5.95 -10.72
N PHE A 488 8.54 -5.49 -11.21
CA PHE A 488 7.31 -5.52 -10.43
C PHE A 488 6.81 -6.95 -10.21
N LYS A 489 6.60 -7.31 -8.95
CA LYS A 489 6.08 -8.60 -8.50
C LYS A 489 4.87 -8.41 -7.61
N MET A 490 3.95 -9.37 -7.61
CA MET A 490 2.97 -9.46 -6.55
C MET A 490 3.69 -9.91 -5.27
N VAL A 491 3.68 -9.05 -4.26
CA VAL A 491 4.29 -9.34 -2.96
C VAL A 491 3.22 -9.42 -1.91
N CYS A 492 3.15 -10.56 -1.22
CA CYS A 492 2.31 -10.74 -0.05
C CYS A 492 3.15 -10.64 1.21
N LEU A 493 2.81 -9.73 2.13
CA LEU A 493 3.34 -9.71 3.49
C LEU A 493 2.52 -10.67 4.33
N ILE A 494 3.19 -11.47 5.14
CA ILE A 494 2.58 -12.56 5.90
C ILE A 494 3.11 -12.48 7.34
N GLU A 495 2.19 -12.40 8.28
CA GLU A 495 2.46 -12.12 9.69
C GLU A 495 1.60 -13.01 10.60
N PRO A 496 1.96 -13.22 11.89
CA PRO A 496 3.03 -12.54 12.64
C PRO A 496 4.35 -13.32 12.82
N SER A 497 4.43 -14.62 12.53
CA SER A 497 5.64 -15.39 12.90
C SER A 497 6.82 -15.05 11.98
N MET A 498 7.96 -14.68 12.57
CA MET A 498 9.18 -14.29 11.82
C MET A 498 10.07 -15.48 11.47
N LYS A 499 9.89 -16.60 12.17
CA LYS A 499 10.65 -17.83 11.96
C LYS A 499 9.77 -18.84 11.25
N PRO A 500 10.24 -19.47 10.17
CA PRO A 500 9.46 -20.49 9.51
C PRO A 500 9.31 -21.71 10.43
N LYS A 501 8.09 -21.93 10.91
CA LYS A 501 7.70 -23.13 11.67
C LYS A 501 6.57 -23.81 10.92
N MET A 502 6.78 -25.09 10.59
CA MET A 502 5.78 -25.94 9.96
C MET A 502 5.28 -26.98 10.96
N PHE A 503 4.07 -27.49 10.76
CA PHE A 503 3.51 -28.56 11.57
C PHE A 503 4.14 -29.91 11.26
N ALA A 504 4.08 -30.81 12.24
CA ALA A 504 4.58 -32.18 12.11
C ALA A 504 3.77 -32.98 11.08
N THR A 505 4.44 -33.91 10.40
CA THR A 505 3.82 -34.76 9.35
C THR A 505 4.00 -36.25 9.60
N ASP A 506 4.70 -36.62 10.68
CA ASP A 506 4.88 -38.01 11.10
C ASP A 506 3.62 -38.57 11.79
N ILE A 507 3.42 -39.88 11.66
CA ILE A 507 2.23 -40.60 12.14
C ILE A 507 2.02 -40.38 13.64
N THR A 508 3.09 -40.43 14.43
CA THR A 508 3.05 -40.25 15.89
C THR A 508 2.47 -38.90 16.27
N SER A 509 3.01 -37.81 15.74
CA SER A 509 2.52 -36.46 16.02
C SER A 509 1.06 -36.30 15.59
N VAL A 510 0.73 -36.75 14.38
CA VAL A 510 -0.64 -36.69 13.83
C VAL A 510 -1.64 -37.45 14.72
N THR A 511 -1.28 -38.59 15.30
CA THR A 511 -2.21 -39.36 16.16
C THR A 511 -2.44 -38.74 17.54
N THR A 512 -1.54 -37.88 18.02
CA THR A 512 -1.60 -37.33 19.38
C THR A 512 -2.19 -35.92 19.45
N SER A 513 -2.20 -35.18 18.34
CA SER A 513 -2.69 -33.80 18.31
C SER A 513 -4.18 -33.73 17.96
N VAL A 514 -4.89 -32.76 18.55
CA VAL A 514 -6.30 -32.48 18.25
C VAL A 514 -6.38 -31.21 17.41
N PRO A 515 -6.94 -31.24 16.19
CA PRO A 515 -7.09 -30.04 15.37
C PRO A 515 -7.84 -28.92 16.10
N GLY A 516 -7.34 -27.69 16.00
CA GLY A 516 -7.95 -26.50 16.62
C GLY A 516 -7.91 -26.47 18.16
N SER A 517 -7.13 -27.33 18.82
CA SER A 517 -7.00 -27.35 20.28
C SER A 517 -6.08 -26.26 20.85
N ASP A 518 -5.24 -25.66 20.01
CA ASP A 518 -4.22 -24.67 20.41
C ASP A 518 -4.38 -23.38 19.59
N CYS A 519 -5.62 -22.89 19.51
CA CYS A 519 -5.91 -21.62 18.87
C CYS A 519 -5.36 -20.44 19.69
N MET A 520 -4.78 -19.46 18.99
CA MET A 520 -4.31 -18.21 19.57
C MET A 520 -5.48 -17.44 20.21
N PRO A 521 -5.18 -16.53 21.15
CA PRO A 521 -6.18 -15.59 21.66
C PRO A 521 -6.96 -14.92 20.52
N ARG A 522 -8.28 -14.80 20.67
CA ARG A 522 -9.25 -14.26 19.68
C ARG A 522 -9.51 -15.15 18.47
N PHE A 523 -8.98 -16.37 18.48
CA PHE A 523 -9.36 -17.38 17.50
C PHE A 523 -10.16 -18.47 18.20
N THR A 524 -11.26 -18.86 17.58
CA THR A 524 -12.07 -19.99 18.02
C THR A 524 -11.87 -21.18 17.12
N ASN A 525 -11.96 -22.36 17.73
CA ASN A 525 -11.96 -23.61 16.98
C ASN A 525 -13.25 -23.74 16.18
N ASP A 526 -13.15 -23.60 14.86
CA ASP A 526 -14.20 -23.92 13.91
C ASP A 526 -13.87 -25.24 13.21
N HIS A 527 -14.38 -26.35 13.74
CA HIS A 527 -14.23 -27.70 13.17
C HIS A 527 -12.77 -28.09 12.86
N GLY A 528 -11.84 -27.72 13.73
CA GLY A 528 -10.41 -28.03 13.61
C GLY A 528 -9.56 -26.95 12.93
N PHE A 529 -10.14 -25.78 12.66
CA PHE A 529 -9.46 -24.63 12.07
C PHE A 529 -9.69 -23.39 12.95
N CYS A 530 -8.64 -22.66 13.29
CA CYS A 530 -8.73 -21.53 14.20
C CYS A 530 -9.19 -20.28 13.42
N LYS A 531 -10.45 -19.88 13.57
CA LYS A 531 -11.05 -18.70 12.91
C LYS A 531 -11.09 -17.48 13.80
N ARG A 532 -10.93 -16.30 13.21
CA ARG A 532 -10.93 -15.04 13.97
C ARG A 532 -12.33 -14.72 14.48
N GLU A 533 -12.46 -14.37 15.75
CA GLU A 533 -13.71 -13.85 16.30
C GLU A 533 -13.96 -12.40 15.82
N ASN A 534 -15.22 -12.07 15.53
CA ASN A 534 -15.64 -10.68 15.25
C ASN A 534 -15.63 -9.88 16.56
N PHE A 535 -14.48 -9.32 16.93
CA PHE A 535 -14.35 -8.48 18.10
C PHE A 535 -14.51 -6.99 17.75
N THR A 536 -15.22 -6.25 18.59
CA THR A 536 -15.10 -4.79 18.64
C THR A 536 -13.75 -4.44 19.28
N GLU A 537 -12.90 -3.71 18.57
CA GLU A 537 -11.62 -3.21 19.10
C GLU A 537 -11.86 -2.29 20.30
N ASP A 538 -11.91 -2.84 21.51
CA ASP A 538 -11.81 -2.07 22.75
C ASP A 538 -10.33 -1.73 23.01
N GLU A 539 -10.05 -0.54 23.55
CA GLU A 539 -8.69 -0.02 23.80
C GLU A 539 -7.87 -0.91 24.76
N LYS A 540 -8.49 -1.91 25.39
CA LYS A 540 -7.94 -2.82 26.40
C LYS A 540 -7.68 -4.24 25.88
N TRP A 541 -7.82 -4.48 24.58
CA TRP A 541 -7.83 -5.82 24.00
C TRP A 541 -6.60 -6.68 24.37
N TYR A 542 -5.41 -6.10 24.44
CA TYR A 542 -4.14 -6.81 24.72
C TYR A 542 -3.99 -7.28 26.17
N LEU A 543 -4.85 -6.83 27.10
CA LEU A 543 -4.83 -7.31 28.48
C LEU A 543 -5.03 -8.83 28.56
N ASN A 544 -6.03 -9.34 27.84
CA ASN A 544 -6.34 -10.77 27.81
C ASN A 544 -5.17 -11.57 27.23
N ASP A 545 -4.55 -11.07 26.15
CA ASP A 545 -3.40 -11.72 25.52
C ASP A 545 -2.20 -11.77 26.48
N PHE A 546 -1.94 -10.71 27.25
CA PHE A 546 -0.89 -10.70 28.27
C PHE A 546 -1.17 -11.64 29.44
N ASN A 547 -2.43 -11.74 29.90
CA ASN A 547 -2.77 -12.68 30.96
C ASN A 547 -2.68 -14.15 30.49
N LEU A 548 -3.07 -14.44 29.25
CA LEU A 548 -2.86 -15.77 28.66
C LEU A 548 -1.37 -16.11 28.53
N LEU A 549 -0.55 -15.14 28.13
CA LEU A 549 0.91 -15.27 28.14
C LEU A 549 1.42 -15.59 29.55
N ARG A 550 1.03 -14.80 30.57
CA ARG A 550 1.45 -15.02 31.96
C ARG A 550 1.07 -16.41 32.47
N LYS A 551 -0.16 -16.86 32.18
CA LYS A 551 -0.63 -18.20 32.52
C LYS A 551 0.23 -19.29 31.88
N LYS A 552 0.47 -19.20 30.57
CA LYS A 552 1.31 -20.16 29.83
C LYS A 552 2.69 -20.33 30.47
N TYR A 553 3.34 -19.22 30.85
CA TYR A 553 4.66 -19.28 31.49
C TYR A 553 4.58 -19.69 32.97
N ALA A 554 3.50 -19.38 33.68
CA ALA A 554 3.24 -19.87 35.03
C ALA A 554 3.12 -21.39 35.07
N ASP A 555 2.34 -21.98 34.16
CA ASP A 555 2.18 -23.43 34.05
C ASP A 555 3.49 -24.10 33.62
N ARG A 556 4.19 -23.53 32.62
CA ARG A 556 5.43 -24.11 32.09
C ARG A 556 6.57 -24.16 33.11
N TYR A 557 6.69 -23.13 33.94
CA TYR A 557 7.78 -23.00 34.91
C TYR A 557 7.35 -23.17 36.36
N GLN A 558 6.11 -23.63 36.60
CA GLN A 558 5.56 -23.88 37.94
C GLN A 558 5.73 -22.66 38.86
N ILE A 559 5.13 -21.53 38.44
CA ILE A 559 5.24 -20.26 39.15
C ILE A 559 4.04 -20.11 40.10
N PRO A 560 4.24 -20.21 41.42
CA PRO A 560 3.13 -20.34 42.37
C PRO A 560 2.39 -19.03 42.65
N ASN A 561 2.96 -17.89 42.27
CA ASN A 561 2.47 -16.55 42.64
C ASN A 561 2.37 -15.57 41.47
N MET A 562 2.11 -16.07 40.25
CA MET A 562 1.89 -15.23 39.07
C MET A 562 0.53 -14.53 39.15
N HIS A 563 0.50 -13.21 39.34
CA HIS A 563 -0.77 -12.48 39.42
C HIS A 563 -1.38 -12.22 38.04
N GLU A 564 -2.71 -12.22 37.97
CA GLU A 564 -3.43 -11.70 36.82
C GLU A 564 -3.27 -10.18 36.76
N LEU A 565 -3.01 -9.64 35.57
CA LEU A 565 -2.94 -8.19 35.35
C LEU A 565 -4.35 -7.60 35.23
N ILE A 566 -4.53 -6.45 35.85
CA ILE A 566 -5.77 -5.67 35.82
C ILE A 566 -5.50 -4.30 35.18
N TRP A 567 -6.41 -3.86 34.33
CA TRP A 567 -6.30 -2.55 33.69
C TRP A 567 -6.41 -1.39 34.68
N LYS A 568 -5.49 -0.41 34.58
CA LYS A 568 -5.57 0.88 35.28
C LYS A 568 -5.50 2.05 34.30
N ASP A 569 -6.60 2.79 34.16
CA ASP A 569 -6.67 3.99 33.30
C ASP A 569 -5.62 5.08 33.66
N PRO A 570 -5.27 5.33 34.95
CA PRO A 570 -4.20 6.26 35.29
C PRO A 570 -2.84 5.86 34.71
N PHE A 571 -2.58 4.55 34.60
CA PHE A 571 -1.34 4.04 34.00
C PHE A 571 -1.35 4.27 32.50
N ALA A 572 -2.48 4.02 31.82
CA ALA A 572 -2.63 4.27 30.39
C ALA A 572 -2.44 5.76 30.04
N THR A 573 -3.06 6.65 30.83
CA THR A 573 -2.97 8.10 30.70
C THR A 573 -1.55 8.59 30.93
N TYR A 574 -0.89 8.08 31.97
CA TYR A 574 0.49 8.44 32.26
C TYR A 574 1.45 7.93 31.18
N ALA A 575 1.26 6.70 30.70
CA ALA A 575 2.00 6.13 29.57
C ALA A 575 1.95 7.04 28.33
N GLU A 576 0.77 7.57 28.00
CA GLU A 576 0.58 8.51 26.89
C GLU A 576 1.35 9.83 27.10
N SER A 577 1.28 10.38 28.32
CA SER A 577 2.01 11.61 28.67
C SER A 577 3.54 11.43 28.54
N GLN A 578 4.06 10.25 28.89
CA GLN A 578 5.48 9.93 28.78
C GLN A 578 5.90 9.80 27.31
N LYS A 579 5.10 9.09 26.50
CA LYS A 579 5.35 8.95 25.05
C LYS A 579 5.46 10.31 24.34
N LYS A 580 4.66 11.31 24.74
CA LYS A 580 4.68 12.67 24.18
C LYS A 580 5.85 13.53 24.67
N SER A 581 6.31 13.35 25.91
CA SER A 581 7.22 14.32 26.55
C SER A 581 8.71 14.04 26.40
N LYS A 582 9.14 12.84 25.96
CA LYS A 582 10.55 12.39 25.88
C LYS A 582 11.36 12.62 27.18
N LYS A 583 10.69 12.80 28.33
CA LYS A 583 11.35 13.03 29.62
C LYS A 583 11.89 11.71 30.19
N PRO A 584 12.94 11.74 31.03
CA PRO A 584 13.41 10.56 31.74
C PRO A 584 12.30 9.94 32.60
N LEU A 585 12.15 8.61 32.55
CA LEU A 585 11.15 7.84 33.29
C LEU A 585 11.55 7.70 34.77
N SER A 586 11.66 8.81 35.50
CA SER A 586 12.33 8.91 36.81
C SER A 586 11.73 8.07 37.96
N CYS A 587 10.50 7.58 37.80
CA CYS A 587 9.80 6.68 38.73
C CYS A 587 9.86 5.20 38.31
N SER A 588 10.36 4.92 37.11
CA SER A 588 10.64 3.57 36.64
C SER A 588 11.73 2.93 37.49
N GLY A 589 11.56 1.65 37.85
CA GLY A 589 12.49 0.97 38.76
C GLY A 589 12.27 1.31 40.24
N LYS A 590 11.29 2.16 40.58
CA LYS A 590 11.00 2.59 41.96
C LYS A 590 9.56 2.28 42.38
N SER A 591 8.58 2.73 41.61
CA SER A 591 7.15 2.53 41.92
C SER A 591 6.36 1.81 40.83
N TRP A 592 6.90 1.73 39.62
CA TRP A 592 6.34 1.00 38.49
C TRP A 592 7.45 0.63 37.50
N ARG A 593 7.12 -0.22 36.54
CA ARG A 593 8.01 -0.67 35.46
C ARG A 593 7.33 -0.43 34.12
N TYR A 594 8.06 -0.64 33.03
CA TYR A 594 7.49 -0.44 31.70
C TYR A 594 8.06 -1.42 30.67
N VAL A 595 7.27 -1.67 29.62
CA VAL A 595 7.68 -2.40 28.43
C VAL A 595 7.30 -1.60 27.18
N SER A 596 8.23 -1.53 26.24
CA SER A 596 7.99 -1.03 24.88
C SER A 596 7.93 -2.22 23.92
N ILE A 597 6.89 -2.29 23.11
CA ILE A 597 6.63 -3.38 22.17
C ILE A 597 6.42 -2.76 20.80
N ASP A 598 7.32 -2.98 19.85
CA ASP A 598 7.37 -2.16 18.64
C ASP A 598 6.41 -2.57 17.50
N TYR A 599 5.46 -3.51 17.72
CA TYR A 599 4.57 -4.01 16.64
C TYR A 599 3.14 -4.31 17.13
N ALA A 600 2.14 -4.09 16.27
CA ALA A 600 0.74 -4.50 16.49
C ALA A 600 0.49 -5.88 15.86
N GLY A 601 -0.07 -6.83 16.62
CA GLY A 601 -0.12 -8.27 16.24
C GLY A 601 0.95 -9.15 16.93
N PHE A 602 1.56 -8.64 18.00
CA PHE A 602 2.86 -9.06 18.53
C PHE A 602 2.91 -10.38 19.30
N ILE A 603 1.79 -10.99 19.73
CA ILE A 603 1.85 -12.00 20.81
C ILE A 603 2.75 -13.18 20.45
N VAL A 604 2.71 -13.66 19.21
CA VAL A 604 3.57 -14.74 18.70
C VAL A 604 5.04 -14.33 18.67
N GLN A 605 5.34 -13.12 18.19
CA GLN A 605 6.73 -12.62 18.14
C GLN A 605 7.28 -12.39 19.54
N LEU A 606 6.44 -11.88 20.44
CA LEU A 606 6.77 -11.67 21.83
C LEU A 606 7.08 -13.01 22.51
N GLU A 607 6.23 -14.01 22.32
CA GLU A 607 6.48 -15.37 22.80
C GLU A 607 7.80 -15.93 22.27
N GLU A 608 8.06 -15.84 20.95
CA GLU A 608 9.32 -16.31 20.37
C GLU A 608 10.56 -15.60 20.95
N LYS A 609 10.46 -14.29 21.22
CA LYS A 609 11.54 -13.52 21.84
C LYS A 609 11.73 -13.91 23.31
N ILE A 610 10.65 -14.05 24.07
CA ILE A 610 10.69 -14.49 25.47
C ILE A 610 11.30 -15.90 25.55
N ASP A 611 10.80 -16.86 24.76
CA ASP A 611 11.32 -18.23 24.71
C ASP A 611 12.80 -18.26 24.39
N LYS A 612 13.24 -17.43 23.42
CA LYS A 612 14.66 -17.29 23.08
C LYS A 612 15.46 -16.80 24.28
N TYR A 613 15.01 -15.74 24.96
CA TYR A 613 15.69 -15.21 26.15
C TYR A 613 15.83 -16.27 27.25
N LEU A 614 14.74 -17.01 27.53
CA LEU A 614 14.72 -18.01 28.59
C LEU A 614 15.53 -19.27 28.24
N THR A 615 15.60 -19.65 26.96
CA THR A 615 16.34 -20.83 26.52
C THR A 615 17.84 -20.57 26.36
N GLU A 616 18.24 -19.37 25.90
CA GLU A 616 19.65 -19.01 25.68
C GLU A 616 20.39 -18.60 26.96
N MET A 617 19.66 -18.24 28.02
CA MET A 617 20.26 -17.96 29.32
C MET A 617 20.62 -19.25 30.06
N ASN A 618 21.92 -19.51 30.24
CA ASN A 618 22.34 -20.44 31.28
C ASN A 618 22.07 -19.85 32.66
N HIS A 619 21.97 -20.69 33.69
CA HIS A 619 21.61 -20.28 35.06
C HIS A 619 22.46 -19.12 35.58
N TYR A 620 23.77 -19.10 35.33
CA TYR A 620 24.65 -18.02 35.78
C TYR A 620 24.38 -16.68 35.07
N LYS A 621 24.11 -16.69 33.76
CA LYS A 621 23.69 -15.49 33.01
C LYS A 621 22.33 -15.00 33.47
N PHE A 622 21.43 -15.91 33.83
CA PHE A 622 20.12 -15.56 34.37
C PHE A 622 20.22 -14.90 35.74
N ILE A 623 21.03 -15.45 36.65
CA ILE A 623 21.26 -14.83 37.98
C ILE A 623 21.94 -13.46 37.85
N ASP A 624 22.90 -13.31 36.94
CA ASP A 624 23.52 -12.01 36.66
C ASP A 624 22.53 -11.01 36.04
N PHE A 625 21.68 -11.48 35.12
CA PHE A 625 20.58 -10.71 34.56
C PHE A 625 19.61 -10.23 35.65
N LEU A 626 19.22 -11.08 36.61
CA LEU A 626 18.38 -10.68 37.74
C LEU A 626 19.05 -9.56 38.55
N LYS A 627 20.33 -9.73 38.93
CA LYS A 627 21.11 -8.71 39.66
C LYS A 627 21.16 -7.36 38.95
N ASN A 628 21.27 -7.37 37.62
CA ASN A 628 21.31 -6.17 36.80
C ASN A 628 19.90 -5.60 36.52
N GLY A 629 18.88 -6.46 36.41
CA GLY A 629 17.48 -6.08 36.25
C GLY A 629 16.94 -5.27 37.42
N TYR A 630 17.39 -5.55 38.65
CA TYR A 630 17.13 -4.70 39.83
C TYR A 630 17.58 -3.25 39.65
N LYS A 631 18.63 -3.01 38.85
CA LYS A 631 19.23 -1.69 38.63
C LYS A 631 18.78 -1.03 37.33
N SER A 632 18.09 -1.77 36.45
CA SER A 632 17.63 -1.29 35.16
C SER A 632 16.23 -0.68 35.26
N GLU A 633 15.99 0.40 34.52
CA GLU A 633 14.66 1.00 34.34
C GLU A 633 13.68 0.01 33.67
N SER A 634 14.15 -0.81 32.73
CA SER A 634 13.35 -1.87 32.11
C SER A 634 14.19 -3.10 31.76
N VAL A 635 13.58 -4.28 31.81
CA VAL A 635 14.16 -5.54 31.31
C VAL A 635 13.50 -6.02 30.03
N GLY A 636 12.81 -5.12 29.31
CA GLY A 636 12.18 -5.40 28.03
C GLY A 636 10.96 -6.31 28.16
N TYR A 637 10.84 -7.31 27.29
CA TYR A 637 9.66 -8.17 27.21
C TYR A 637 9.40 -9.02 28.45
N LEU A 638 10.44 -9.30 29.24
CA LEU A 638 10.32 -10.09 30.48
C LEU A 638 9.55 -9.35 31.58
N GLU A 639 9.35 -8.03 31.45
CA GLU A 639 8.52 -7.24 32.37
C GLU A 639 7.11 -7.80 32.49
N LEU A 640 6.55 -8.31 31.38
CA LEU A 640 5.23 -8.94 31.34
C LEU A 640 5.14 -10.23 32.15
N LEU A 641 6.27 -10.83 32.50
CA LEU A 641 6.35 -12.07 33.26
C LEU A 641 6.73 -11.86 34.72
N ASN A 642 6.81 -10.62 35.21
CA ASN A 642 7.07 -10.38 36.63
C ASN A 642 5.85 -10.84 37.46
N PRO A 643 5.98 -11.87 38.32
CA PRO A 643 4.84 -12.49 39.01
C PRO A 643 4.09 -11.54 39.95
N LEU A 644 4.77 -10.50 40.47
CA LEU A 644 4.19 -9.59 41.46
C LEU A 644 3.52 -8.35 40.84
N GLN A 645 3.59 -8.18 39.52
CA GLN A 645 2.84 -7.12 38.84
C GLN A 645 1.37 -7.54 38.79
N THR A 646 0.49 -6.64 39.23
CA THR A 646 -0.97 -6.81 39.33
C THR A 646 -1.72 -5.85 38.43
N HIS A 647 -1.08 -4.77 37.98
CA HIS A 647 -1.71 -3.71 37.20
C HIS A 647 -0.94 -3.38 35.94
N ILE A 648 -1.69 -3.03 34.88
CA ILE A 648 -1.13 -2.59 33.62
C ILE A 648 -1.97 -1.44 33.03
N GLY A 649 -1.30 -0.52 32.36
CA GLY A 649 -1.94 0.47 31.51
C GLY A 649 -1.04 0.82 30.35
N CYS A 650 -1.57 0.77 29.14
CA CYS A 650 -0.81 0.94 27.92
C CYS A 650 -1.31 2.10 27.08
N THR A 651 -0.42 2.62 26.24
CA THR A 651 -0.72 3.60 25.20
C THR A 651 -0.09 3.17 23.88
N GLY A 652 -0.65 3.68 22.78
CA GLY A 652 -0.10 3.50 21.45
C GLY A 652 -0.99 2.69 20.52
N ARG A 653 -0.75 2.89 19.23
CA ARG A 653 -1.36 2.18 18.11
C ARG A 653 -0.28 2.03 17.04
N TYR A 654 -0.17 0.86 16.41
CA TYR A 654 0.58 0.56 15.19
C TYR A 654 2.11 0.75 15.15
N GLN A 655 2.69 1.80 15.75
CA GLN A 655 4.15 1.99 15.87
C GLN A 655 4.74 1.38 17.15
N GLY A 656 3.93 0.56 17.82
CA GLY A 656 4.26 -0.07 19.09
C GLY A 656 3.49 0.45 20.30
N PHE A 657 3.37 -0.43 21.28
CA PHE A 657 2.75 -0.23 22.57
C PHE A 657 3.79 0.17 23.60
N PHE A 658 3.43 1.15 24.41
CA PHE A 658 4.18 1.49 25.61
C PHE A 658 3.27 1.20 26.80
N CYS A 659 3.62 0.19 27.58
CA CYS A 659 2.86 -0.29 28.72
C CYS A 659 3.59 0.00 30.02
N LEU A 660 2.86 0.47 31.01
CA LEU A 660 3.32 0.59 32.39
C LEU A 660 2.77 -0.56 33.21
N LEU A 661 3.60 -1.13 34.07
CA LEU A 661 3.26 -2.21 34.99
C LEU A 661 3.46 -1.76 36.44
N GLY A 662 2.51 -2.12 37.31
CA GLY A 662 2.56 -1.84 38.75
C GLY A 662 2.00 -3.03 39.54
N ASP A 663 2.07 -3.04 40.87
CA ASP A 663 2.43 -1.94 41.77
C ASP A 663 3.90 -1.99 42.26
N GLU A 664 4.73 -2.83 41.63
CA GLU A 664 6.11 -3.06 42.04
C GLU A 664 7.08 -2.32 41.11
N GLY A 665 7.94 -1.46 41.67
CA GLY A 665 9.04 -0.87 40.92
C GLY A 665 10.18 -1.84 40.63
N VAL A 666 10.23 -2.96 41.35
CA VAL A 666 11.36 -3.89 41.32
C VAL A 666 11.06 -5.09 40.41
N PHE A 667 12.00 -5.42 39.52
CA PHE A 667 11.90 -6.63 38.73
C PHE A 667 12.20 -7.86 39.59
N ARG A 668 11.27 -8.83 39.62
CA ARG A 668 11.47 -10.14 40.24
C ARG A 668 11.02 -11.24 39.27
N MET A 669 11.77 -12.32 39.25
CA MET A 669 11.49 -13.51 38.45
C MET A 669 11.71 -14.76 39.31
N TRP A 670 11.13 -15.88 38.90
CA TRP A 670 11.36 -17.19 39.52
C TRP A 670 12.74 -17.73 39.13
N ASP A 671 13.23 -18.73 39.86
CA ASP A 671 14.44 -19.46 39.46
C ASP A 671 14.06 -20.50 38.39
N LEU A 672 14.73 -20.46 37.24
CA LEU A 672 14.50 -21.38 36.12
C LEU A 672 14.79 -22.85 36.47
N ASN A 673 15.57 -23.11 37.53
CA ASN A 673 16.03 -24.46 37.91
C ASN A 673 15.44 -24.97 39.24
N MET A 674 14.56 -24.23 39.89
CA MET A 674 13.89 -24.68 41.11
C MET A 674 12.39 -24.83 40.87
N ASP A 675 11.86 -26.01 41.21
CA ASP A 675 10.43 -26.19 41.38
C ASP A 675 9.96 -25.23 42.46
N SER A 676 9.27 -24.17 42.03
CA SER A 676 8.85 -23.08 42.91
C SER A 676 7.49 -23.36 43.56
N GLY A 677 6.76 -24.39 43.10
CA GLY A 677 5.43 -24.81 43.55
C GLY A 677 4.42 -24.85 42.41
N GLU A 678 3.29 -25.55 42.57
CA GLU A 678 2.25 -25.59 41.52
C GLU A 678 1.76 -24.19 41.15
N ALA A 679 1.42 -23.96 39.87
CA ALA A 679 0.95 -22.65 39.42
C ALA A 679 -0.26 -22.16 40.22
N GLY A 680 -0.15 -20.94 40.77
CA GLY A 680 -1.18 -20.34 41.64
C GLY A 680 -1.25 -20.91 43.06
N SER A 681 -0.32 -21.77 43.50
CA SER A 681 -0.36 -22.38 44.84
C SER A 681 0.02 -21.42 45.99
N ASN A 682 0.58 -20.24 45.70
CA ASN A 682 1.08 -19.27 46.66
C ASN A 682 0.58 -17.84 46.37
N CYS A 683 -0.73 -17.70 46.16
CA CYS A 683 -1.36 -16.40 45.97
C CYS A 683 -1.32 -15.54 47.24
N GLN A 684 -1.12 -14.23 47.06
CA GLN A 684 -1.13 -13.28 48.16
C GLN A 684 -2.53 -13.15 48.78
N ARG A 685 -2.58 -12.68 50.02
CA ARG A 685 -3.86 -12.45 50.72
C ARG A 685 -4.76 -11.51 49.91
N GLY A 686 -5.99 -11.95 49.64
CA GLY A 686 -6.96 -11.23 48.79
C GLY A 686 -6.96 -11.69 47.33
N TYR A 687 -6.15 -12.68 46.98
CA TYR A 687 -6.13 -13.34 45.68
C TYR A 687 -6.37 -14.84 45.82
N GLU A 688 -7.00 -15.42 44.82
CA GLU A 688 -7.26 -16.86 44.70
C GLU A 688 -6.71 -17.41 43.37
N ASN A 689 -6.43 -18.71 43.36
CA ASN A 689 -5.97 -19.37 42.14
C ASN A 689 -7.13 -19.53 41.16
N ARG A 690 -7.05 -18.85 40.01
CA ARG A 690 -7.92 -19.05 38.86
C ARG A 690 -7.09 -19.62 37.71
N HIS A 691 -7.07 -20.95 37.63
CA HIS A 691 -6.40 -21.69 36.56
C HIS A 691 -4.91 -21.34 36.37
N GLY A 692 -4.14 -21.27 37.46
CA GLY A 692 -2.69 -21.04 37.43
C GLY A 692 -2.27 -19.58 37.61
N LEU A 693 -3.23 -18.64 37.64
CA LEU A 693 -2.99 -17.24 37.97
C LEU A 693 -3.63 -16.86 39.30
N CYS A 694 -2.98 -15.96 40.04
CA CYS A 694 -3.52 -15.33 41.23
C CYS A 694 -4.39 -14.13 40.84
N SER A 695 -5.70 -14.32 40.88
CA SER A 695 -6.71 -13.31 40.54
C SER A 695 -7.35 -12.77 41.81
N LEU A 696 -7.85 -11.52 41.81
CA LEU A 696 -8.53 -10.95 42.97
C LEU A 696 -9.70 -11.84 43.39
N SER A 697 -9.77 -12.19 44.66
CA SER A 697 -10.92 -12.91 45.24
C SER A 697 -12.15 -12.01 45.20
N GLU A 698 -13.29 -12.59 44.81
CA GLU A 698 -14.60 -11.89 44.78
C GLU A 698 -15.14 -11.53 46.17
#